data_AF-A0A949JTG4-F1
#
_entry.id   AF-A0A949JTG4-F1
#
_cell.length_a   1.000
_cell.length_b   1.000
_cell.length_c   1.000
_cell.angle_alpha   90.00
_cell.angle_beta   90.00
_cell.angle_gamma   90.00
#
_symmetry.space_group_name_H-M   'P 1'
#
loop_
_entity.id
_entity.type
_entity.pdbx_description
1 polymer ?
#
loop_
_entity_poly.entity_id
_entity_poly.type
_entity_poly.pdbx_seq_one_letter_code
_entity_poly.pdbx_strand_id
1 'polypeptide(L)'
;MAGARRGKNEFKRIQLRMHPRVFAALGADLVTNDVVAVIELVKNSYDAFAQNVWLRFGEDPSLGTFLEIEDDGNGMTREIIEEAWCVVATPFKEQNPVVGRGKKARRVAGEKGLGRLSVARLGDRLHMFTQSPGEPCWEVKVNWTDISAGDDLSSSFVECRQCSKASPFKKSGTLLRIHCQKAHWGDNHVSDLQDNLARLISPFSDKGDFNIFLTGFVDDKAGEVQISSPEFLSWPKYLIKGEADSEGKVTGVYKFRSIIDGAKRNSKVNLSWEQIYSRIADKEKYEFCAEKAHCGPFSFEIRAWDISGGDTQEISERFDFQKSLIREAIRVHKGITVYRDRILVLPKSENARDWFGLDLRRVSKVGTRLATNQVVGFISISAKDNPGIQDTSDRERLAACLEVGEFEEIIKAVIGILENERDQDRIKIDIEKPMDDLFEGLSAEELVAEVIALSEEGADAAEAVPLLRAFSSSLDTARKTIQERFVFYSRLATVGTIAQMLVHEIRNRTTAFGSFLDFIKSRFGPFKDREIEQAYRRTDNAVNALERLADTFAPLASRSFRRRKRQSVLETQIRECLSLLEAEIKSKKVKCTVPISETIVAVDPGELDAIILNLITNALYWMAETSKENRELVFHLTPISEGSRMRVWVHDTGPGIDLGDEKKVFWPGVTRKPGGIGMGLTVASELVAIYGGRMTAKHPGTKGGASFAFDLPLRK
;
A
#
# COMPACT_ATOMS: atom_id res chain seq x y z
N MET A 1 -45.95 -42.70 42.44
CA MET A 1 -45.10 -42.19 41.35
C MET A 1 -45.84 -41.16 40.49
N ALA A 2 -46.11 -39.95 41.01
CA ALA A 2 -46.76 -38.87 40.24
C ALA A 2 -46.24 -37.46 40.59
N GLY A 3 -45.03 -37.35 41.18
CA GLY A 3 -44.44 -36.07 41.63
C GLY A 3 -43.24 -35.58 40.83
N ALA A 4 -42.63 -36.39 39.95
CA ALA A 4 -41.31 -36.09 39.38
C ALA A 4 -41.30 -35.55 37.93
N ARG A 5 -42.47 -35.29 37.32
CA ARG A 5 -42.56 -34.82 35.91
C ARG A 5 -42.93 -33.35 35.71
N ARG A 6 -43.23 -32.58 36.77
CA ARG A 6 -43.70 -31.17 36.63
C ARG A 6 -42.60 -30.10 36.50
N GLY A 7 -41.34 -30.40 36.81
CA GLY A 7 -40.26 -29.39 36.82
C GLY A 7 -39.51 -29.15 35.51
N LYS A 8 -39.85 -29.84 34.41
CA LYS A 8 -39.06 -29.81 33.15
C LYS A 8 -39.50 -28.78 32.10
N ASN A 9 -40.64 -28.09 32.29
CA ASN A 9 -41.23 -27.25 31.23
C ASN A 9 -41.32 -25.74 31.54
N GLU A 10 -41.05 -25.31 32.78
CA GLU A 10 -41.13 -23.89 33.18
C GLU A 10 -39.79 -23.19 33.04
N PHE A 11 -39.82 -21.95 32.54
CA PHE A 11 -38.66 -21.07 32.49
C PHE A 11 -38.29 -20.61 33.89
N LYS A 12 -37.00 -20.74 34.24
CA LYS A 12 -36.42 -20.18 35.45
C LYS A 12 -35.70 -18.88 35.12
N ARG A 13 -35.80 -17.90 35.99
CA ARG A 13 -35.05 -16.64 35.86
C ARG A 13 -33.64 -16.83 36.40
N ILE A 14 -32.65 -16.54 35.56
CA ILE A 14 -31.24 -16.42 35.96
C ILE A 14 -30.90 -14.94 35.95
N GLN A 15 -30.40 -14.43 37.08
CA GLN A 15 -30.03 -13.02 37.18
C GLN A 15 -28.79 -12.73 36.34
N LEU A 16 -28.88 -11.69 35.52
CA LEU A 16 -27.77 -11.17 34.77
C LEU A 16 -27.02 -10.17 35.66
N ARG A 17 -25.75 -10.44 35.97
CA ARG A 17 -24.95 -9.66 36.95
C ARG A 17 -24.44 -8.36 36.31
N MET A 18 -25.35 -7.49 35.90
CA MET A 18 -25.08 -6.21 35.23
C MET A 18 -26.25 -5.25 35.45
N HIS A 19 -25.96 -3.96 35.61
CA HIS A 19 -27.00 -2.95 35.73
C HIS A 19 -27.65 -2.63 34.36
N PRO A 20 -28.98 -2.46 34.27
CA PRO A 20 -29.72 -2.07 33.03
C PRO A 20 -29.06 -0.98 32.18
N ARG A 21 -28.69 0.14 32.81
CA ARG A 21 -27.98 1.29 32.18
C ARG A 21 -26.74 0.92 31.38
N VAL A 22 -26.08 -0.19 31.69
CA VAL A 22 -24.86 -0.64 30.99
C VAL A 22 -25.22 -1.14 29.58
N PHE A 23 -26.40 -1.73 29.38
CA PHE A 23 -26.89 -2.11 28.04
C PHE A 23 -27.28 -0.90 27.19
N ALA A 24 -27.92 0.09 27.81
CA ALA A 24 -28.30 1.34 27.15
C ALA A 24 -27.09 2.22 26.77
N ALA A 25 -26.05 2.27 27.63
CA ALA A 25 -24.89 3.13 27.44
C ALA A 25 -23.74 2.47 26.63
N LEU A 26 -23.45 1.19 26.85
CA LEU A 26 -22.25 0.55 26.27
C LEU A 26 -22.50 -0.27 25.00
N GLY A 27 -23.76 -0.61 24.69
CA GLY A 27 -24.09 -1.30 23.43
C GLY A 27 -23.86 -0.44 22.18
N ALA A 28 -24.10 0.87 22.28
CA ALA A 28 -23.91 1.83 21.19
C ALA A 28 -22.44 2.29 21.05
N ASP A 29 -21.72 2.44 22.17
CA ASP A 29 -20.39 3.06 22.19
C ASP A 29 -19.21 2.07 22.05
N LEU A 30 -19.35 0.78 22.41
CA LEU A 30 -18.25 -0.21 22.32
C LEU A 30 -18.22 -1.02 21.04
N VAL A 31 -19.37 -1.26 20.40
CA VAL A 31 -19.46 -2.03 19.15
C VAL A 31 -19.79 -1.04 18.04
N THR A 32 -18.78 -0.76 17.20
CA THR A 32 -18.79 0.37 16.26
C THR A 32 -19.83 0.24 15.15
N ASN A 33 -20.13 -0.97 14.70
CA ASN A 33 -21.20 -1.24 13.73
C ASN A 33 -21.73 -2.68 13.82
N ASP A 34 -22.79 -2.96 13.08
CA ASP A 34 -23.50 -4.24 13.13
C ASP A 34 -22.68 -5.39 12.53
N VAL A 35 -21.84 -5.11 11.52
CA VAL A 35 -20.89 -6.07 10.97
C VAL A 35 -19.91 -6.55 12.05
N VAL A 36 -19.31 -5.63 12.81
CA VAL A 36 -18.40 -5.96 13.93
C VAL A 36 -19.13 -6.77 14.99
N ALA A 37 -20.39 -6.47 15.27
CA ALA A 37 -21.20 -7.25 16.21
C ALA A 37 -21.32 -8.72 15.76
N VAL A 38 -21.64 -8.96 14.48
CA VAL A 38 -21.72 -10.31 13.90
C VAL A 38 -20.36 -11.01 13.93
N ILE A 39 -19.29 -10.31 13.56
CA ILE A 39 -17.92 -10.83 13.59
C ILE A 39 -17.52 -11.31 15.00
N GLU A 40 -17.84 -10.55 16.04
CA GLU A 40 -17.57 -10.96 17.43
C GLU A 40 -18.39 -12.19 17.85
N LEU A 41 -19.61 -12.38 17.33
CA LEU A 41 -20.39 -13.60 17.56
C LEU A 41 -19.77 -14.82 16.86
N VAL A 42 -19.34 -14.66 15.61
CA VAL A 42 -18.64 -15.74 14.87
C VAL A 42 -17.31 -16.13 15.54
N LYS A 43 -16.58 -15.17 16.11
CA LYS A 43 -15.39 -15.45 16.95
C LYS A 43 -15.73 -16.27 18.20
N ASN A 44 -16.91 -16.08 18.81
CA ASN A 44 -17.31 -16.92 19.94
C ASN A 44 -17.58 -18.37 19.52
N SER A 45 -18.08 -18.60 18.31
CA SER A 45 -18.19 -19.95 17.76
C SER A 45 -16.81 -20.58 17.54
N TYR A 46 -15.82 -19.80 17.08
CA TYR A 46 -14.42 -20.26 17.02
C TYR A 46 -13.88 -20.65 18.41
N ASP A 47 -14.10 -19.80 19.41
CA ASP A 47 -13.72 -20.03 20.81
C ASP A 47 -14.42 -21.28 21.40
N ALA A 48 -15.63 -21.59 20.94
CA ALA A 48 -16.37 -22.79 21.31
C ALA A 48 -15.89 -24.07 20.58
N PHE A 49 -14.81 -24.01 19.80
CA PHE A 49 -14.32 -25.12 18.99
C PHE A 49 -15.32 -25.57 17.90
N ALA A 50 -16.05 -24.63 17.30
CA ALA A 50 -16.84 -24.95 16.12
C ALA A 50 -15.92 -25.24 14.93
N GLN A 51 -16.28 -26.23 14.12
CA GLN A 51 -15.71 -26.44 12.79
C GLN A 51 -16.55 -25.73 11.73
N ASN A 52 -17.85 -25.59 11.98
CA ASN A 52 -18.79 -24.99 11.05
C ASN A 52 -19.68 -23.98 11.77
N VAL A 53 -19.87 -22.83 11.13
CA VAL A 53 -20.76 -21.75 11.59
C VAL A 53 -21.68 -21.38 10.45
N TRP A 54 -22.98 -21.36 10.72
CA TRP A 54 -24.01 -20.99 9.75
C TRP A 54 -24.65 -19.67 10.15
N LEU A 55 -24.61 -18.70 9.25
CA LEU A 55 -25.31 -17.43 9.37
C LEU A 55 -26.51 -17.45 8.44
N ARG A 56 -27.69 -17.17 9.00
CA ARG A 56 -28.95 -17.13 8.25
C ARG A 56 -29.72 -15.87 8.55
N PHE A 57 -30.09 -15.18 7.48
CA PHE A 57 -31.02 -14.07 7.55
C PHE A 57 -32.36 -14.52 7.01
N GLY A 58 -33.43 -14.08 7.66
CA GLY A 58 -34.78 -14.46 7.26
C GLY A 58 -35.84 -13.59 7.92
N GLU A 59 -37.09 -13.88 7.58
CA GLU A 59 -38.26 -13.22 8.13
C GLU A 59 -39.13 -14.22 8.88
N ASP A 60 -39.54 -13.84 10.09
CA ASP A 60 -40.58 -14.50 10.85
C ASP A 60 -41.89 -13.73 10.66
N PRO A 61 -42.99 -14.37 10.21
CA PRO A 61 -44.27 -13.69 9.97
C PRO A 61 -44.84 -12.95 11.18
N SER A 62 -44.44 -13.33 12.40
CA SER A 62 -44.94 -12.79 13.67
C SER A 62 -43.98 -11.86 14.38
N LEU A 63 -42.66 -12.00 14.14
CA LEU A 63 -41.61 -11.28 14.87
C LEU A 63 -40.72 -10.40 13.99
N GLY A 64 -40.91 -10.43 12.67
CA GLY A 64 -40.14 -9.66 11.70
C GLY A 64 -38.81 -10.32 11.32
N THR A 65 -37.86 -9.53 10.81
CA THR A 65 -36.55 -10.00 10.39
C THR A 65 -35.72 -10.57 11.55
N PHE A 66 -34.96 -11.63 11.27
CA PHE A 66 -34.03 -12.22 12.23
C PHE A 66 -32.66 -12.51 11.61
N LEU A 67 -31.64 -12.51 12.46
CA LEU A 67 -30.32 -13.07 12.21
C LEU A 67 -30.14 -14.31 13.08
N GLU A 68 -29.80 -15.42 12.46
CA GLU A 68 -29.37 -16.64 13.12
C GLU A 68 -27.88 -16.88 12.97
N ILE A 69 -27.24 -17.30 14.05
CA ILE A 69 -25.87 -17.80 14.08
C ILE A 69 -25.90 -19.15 14.77
N GLU A 70 -25.67 -20.21 14.01
CA GLU A 70 -25.57 -21.59 14.51
C GLU A 70 -24.12 -22.06 14.42
N ASP A 71 -23.64 -22.75 15.46
CA ASP A 71 -22.34 -23.41 15.44
C ASP A 71 -22.42 -24.85 15.94
N ASP A 72 -21.52 -25.68 15.43
CA ASP A 72 -21.39 -27.07 15.84
C ASP A 72 -20.41 -27.28 17.00
N GLY A 73 -20.08 -26.23 17.77
CA GLY A 73 -19.06 -26.24 18.82
C GLY A 73 -19.42 -27.05 20.07
N ASN A 74 -18.73 -26.77 21.17
CA ASN A 74 -18.88 -27.48 22.45
C ASN A 74 -20.16 -27.12 23.22
N GLY A 75 -20.90 -26.09 22.79
CA GLY A 75 -22.08 -25.58 23.50
C GLY A 75 -21.80 -25.15 24.95
N MET A 76 -22.85 -24.88 25.70
CA MET A 76 -22.78 -24.46 27.10
C MET A 76 -23.61 -25.38 28.00
N THR A 77 -23.10 -25.68 29.19
CA THR A 77 -23.89 -26.27 30.28
C THR A 77 -24.67 -25.18 31.00
N ARG A 78 -25.57 -25.58 31.90
CA ARG A 78 -26.31 -24.63 32.74
C ARG A 78 -25.39 -23.77 33.59
N GLU A 79 -24.34 -24.36 34.15
CA GLU A 79 -23.35 -23.67 34.97
C GLU A 79 -22.58 -22.63 34.15
N ILE A 80 -22.23 -22.94 32.89
CA ILE A 80 -21.60 -21.97 31.99
C ILE A 80 -22.56 -20.82 31.67
N ILE A 81 -23.85 -21.11 31.47
CA ILE A 81 -24.86 -20.05 31.27
C ILE A 81 -24.94 -19.14 32.49
N GLU A 82 -25.01 -19.71 33.70
CA GLU A 82 -25.18 -18.97 34.96
C GLU A 82 -23.93 -18.18 35.38
N GLU A 83 -22.75 -18.80 35.34
CA GLU A 83 -21.52 -18.22 35.90
C GLU A 83 -20.60 -17.54 34.88
N ALA A 84 -20.75 -17.86 33.58
CA ALA A 84 -19.91 -17.26 32.54
C ALA A 84 -20.71 -16.35 31.58
N TRP A 85 -21.83 -16.83 31.02
CA TRP A 85 -22.57 -16.09 30.00
C TRP A 85 -23.38 -14.93 30.60
N CYS A 86 -24.11 -15.16 31.71
CA CYS A 86 -24.90 -14.15 32.43
C CYS A 86 -24.06 -13.16 33.25
N VAL A 87 -22.73 -13.31 33.27
CA VAL A 87 -21.82 -12.47 34.07
C VAL A 87 -20.91 -11.67 33.13
N VAL A 88 -20.73 -10.39 33.42
CA VAL A 88 -19.93 -9.49 32.60
C VAL A 88 -18.49 -9.41 33.10
N ALA A 89 -17.54 -9.31 32.17
CA ALA A 89 -16.11 -9.27 32.46
C ALA A 89 -15.65 -10.45 33.33
N THR A 90 -16.12 -11.65 33.00
CA THR A 90 -15.70 -12.88 33.70
C THR A 90 -14.26 -13.22 33.36
N PRO A 91 -13.46 -13.70 34.33
CA PRO A 91 -12.12 -14.24 34.05
C PRO A 91 -12.19 -15.63 33.39
N PHE A 92 -13.37 -16.10 32.99
CA PHE A 92 -13.60 -17.48 32.54
C PHE A 92 -12.68 -17.84 31.36
N LYS A 93 -12.55 -16.96 30.36
CA LYS A 93 -11.69 -17.20 29.19
C LYS A 93 -10.20 -17.03 29.51
N GLU A 94 -9.84 -16.15 30.44
CA GLU A 94 -8.45 -16.00 30.92
C GLU A 94 -8.00 -17.23 31.71
N GLN A 95 -8.88 -17.79 32.55
CA GLN A 95 -8.64 -19.01 33.33
C GLN A 95 -8.71 -20.28 32.48
N ASN A 96 -9.46 -20.25 31.37
CA ASN A 96 -9.59 -21.34 30.42
C ASN A 96 -9.11 -20.89 29.02
N PRO A 97 -7.81 -20.59 28.86
CA PRO A 97 -7.27 -20.01 27.63
C PRO A 97 -7.28 -21.01 26.46
N VAL A 98 -7.50 -22.30 26.72
CA VAL A 98 -7.48 -23.37 25.73
C VAL A 98 -8.75 -24.20 25.82
N VAL A 99 -9.42 -24.40 24.69
CA VAL A 99 -10.61 -25.25 24.55
C VAL A 99 -10.24 -26.48 23.73
N GLY A 100 -10.62 -27.66 24.21
CA GLY A 100 -10.37 -28.94 23.56
C GLY A 100 -11.63 -29.53 22.94
N ARG A 101 -11.45 -30.28 21.84
CA ARG A 101 -12.47 -31.17 21.29
C ARG A 101 -11.80 -32.40 20.67
N GLY A 102 -12.05 -33.56 21.27
CA GLY A 102 -11.35 -34.80 20.92
C GLY A 102 -9.85 -34.68 21.17
N LYS A 103 -9.01 -34.96 20.16
CA LYS A 103 -7.54 -34.85 20.25
C LYS A 103 -6.99 -33.48 19.87
N LYS A 104 -7.84 -32.53 19.47
CA LYS A 104 -7.43 -31.18 19.05
C LYS A 104 -7.74 -30.16 20.14
N ALA A 105 -6.94 -29.09 20.20
CA ALA A 105 -7.11 -27.97 21.12
C ALA A 105 -6.91 -26.63 20.39
N ARG A 106 -7.59 -25.57 20.85
CA ARG A 106 -7.53 -24.21 20.29
C ARG A 106 -7.43 -23.21 21.44
N ARG A 107 -6.70 -22.12 21.23
CA ARG A 107 -6.70 -20.99 22.16
C ARG A 107 -7.97 -20.15 21.93
N VAL A 108 -8.57 -19.66 23.00
CA VAL A 108 -9.67 -18.68 22.91
C VAL A 108 -9.13 -17.32 22.51
N ALA A 109 -9.83 -16.63 21.62
CA ALA A 109 -9.45 -15.34 21.05
C ALA A 109 -10.03 -14.15 21.81
N GLY A 110 -11.18 -14.31 22.48
CA GLY A 110 -11.88 -13.21 23.13
C GLY A 110 -11.54 -13.05 24.61
N GLU A 111 -11.19 -11.85 25.07
CA GLU A 111 -10.81 -11.63 26.48
C GLU A 111 -11.88 -10.97 27.37
N LYS A 112 -12.98 -10.40 26.84
CA LYS A 112 -13.87 -9.49 27.62
C LYS A 112 -15.36 -9.84 27.65
N GLY A 113 -15.77 -11.00 27.12
CA GLY A 113 -17.17 -11.45 27.20
C GLY A 113 -18.19 -10.52 26.52
N LEU A 114 -17.82 -9.79 25.47
CA LEU A 114 -18.69 -8.79 24.82
C LEU A 114 -19.81 -9.39 23.94
N GLY A 115 -19.83 -10.72 23.72
CA GLY A 115 -20.78 -11.36 22.78
C GLY A 115 -22.25 -11.01 23.04
N ARG A 116 -22.69 -10.97 24.30
CA ARG A 116 -24.07 -10.58 24.66
C ARG A 116 -24.39 -9.09 24.39
N LEU A 117 -23.39 -8.21 24.43
CA LEU A 117 -23.55 -6.82 24.01
C LEU A 117 -23.68 -6.72 22.50
N SER A 118 -22.95 -7.55 21.74
CA SER A 118 -23.17 -7.68 20.29
C SER A 118 -24.59 -8.15 19.98
N VAL A 119 -25.13 -9.10 20.74
CA VAL A 119 -26.54 -9.52 20.58
C VAL A 119 -27.52 -8.38 20.89
N ALA A 120 -27.34 -7.70 22.03
CA ALA A 120 -28.22 -6.60 22.43
C ALA A 120 -28.20 -5.42 21.46
N ARG A 121 -27.07 -5.20 20.77
CA ARG A 121 -26.96 -4.22 19.68
C ARG A 121 -27.73 -4.67 18.44
N LEU A 122 -27.58 -5.92 18.03
CA LEU A 122 -28.15 -6.44 16.78
C LEU A 122 -29.68 -6.55 16.82
N GLY A 123 -30.28 -6.79 17.99
CA GLY A 123 -31.73 -6.90 18.09
C GLY A 123 -32.26 -6.84 19.51
N ASP A 124 -33.59 -6.66 19.61
CA ASP A 124 -34.28 -6.43 20.88
C ASP A 124 -34.57 -7.73 21.64
N ARG A 125 -34.60 -8.87 20.93
CA ARG A 125 -34.87 -10.18 21.53
C ARG A 125 -33.87 -11.24 21.06
N LEU A 126 -33.44 -12.07 22.00
CA LEU A 126 -32.62 -13.25 21.75
C LEU A 126 -33.42 -14.50 22.11
N HIS A 127 -33.40 -15.49 21.22
CA HIS A 127 -33.77 -16.86 21.49
C HIS A 127 -32.57 -17.76 21.23
N MET A 128 -31.98 -18.30 22.29
CA MET A 128 -30.77 -19.12 22.24
C MET A 128 -31.09 -20.58 22.58
N PHE A 129 -30.51 -21.50 21.82
CA PHE A 129 -30.42 -22.92 22.15
C PHE A 129 -28.96 -23.30 22.29
N THR A 130 -28.60 -24.12 23.26
CA THR A 130 -27.23 -24.60 23.41
C THR A 130 -27.19 -25.98 24.05
N GLN A 131 -26.25 -26.82 23.61
CA GLN A 131 -26.08 -28.18 24.13
C GLN A 131 -24.61 -28.56 24.16
N SER A 132 -24.13 -29.00 25.32
CA SER A 132 -22.81 -29.63 25.46
C SER A 132 -22.86 -31.15 25.21
N PRO A 133 -21.76 -31.78 24.75
CA PRO A 133 -21.72 -33.21 24.48
C PRO A 133 -22.13 -34.04 25.70
N GLY A 134 -23.18 -34.85 25.56
CA GLY A 134 -23.69 -35.70 26.64
C GLY A 134 -24.59 -35.00 27.67
N GLU A 135 -24.78 -33.68 27.53
CA GLU A 135 -25.60 -32.86 28.42
C GLU A 135 -26.98 -32.53 27.81
N PRO A 136 -27.96 -32.12 28.63
CA PRO A 136 -29.23 -31.59 28.13
C PRO A 136 -29.07 -30.34 27.24
N CYS A 137 -29.97 -30.20 26.28
CA CYS A 137 -30.18 -28.94 25.56
C CYS A 137 -30.86 -27.92 26.50
N TRP A 138 -30.39 -26.68 26.46
CA TRP A 138 -30.94 -25.54 27.18
C TRP A 138 -31.51 -24.52 26.19
N GLU A 139 -32.69 -24.01 26.52
CA GLU A 139 -33.36 -22.91 25.82
C GLU A 139 -33.31 -21.66 26.70
N VAL A 140 -32.76 -20.58 26.15
CA VAL A 140 -32.60 -19.30 26.84
C VAL A 140 -33.28 -18.20 26.04
N LYS A 141 -34.06 -17.35 26.71
CA LYS A 141 -34.73 -16.18 26.12
C LYS A 141 -34.33 -14.91 26.85
N VAL A 142 -34.09 -13.86 26.07
CA VAL A 142 -33.78 -12.53 26.57
C VAL A 142 -34.60 -11.50 25.82
N ASN A 143 -35.19 -10.56 26.56
CA ASN A 143 -35.78 -9.34 26.03
C ASN A 143 -34.95 -8.15 26.50
N TRP A 144 -34.11 -7.61 25.61
CA TRP A 144 -33.21 -6.51 25.92
C TRP A 144 -33.96 -5.19 26.13
N THR A 145 -35.14 -5.03 25.52
CA THR A 145 -36.02 -3.87 25.75
C THR A 145 -36.49 -3.82 27.19
N ASP A 146 -36.94 -4.95 27.73
CA ASP A 146 -37.40 -5.03 29.12
C ASP A 146 -36.25 -4.78 30.09
N ILE A 147 -35.07 -5.37 29.82
CA ILE A 147 -33.87 -5.17 30.64
C ILE A 147 -33.43 -3.71 30.62
N SER A 148 -33.44 -3.06 29.45
CA SER A 148 -32.98 -1.66 29.31
C SER A 148 -33.94 -0.65 29.92
N ALA A 149 -35.24 -0.99 30.04
CA ALA A 149 -36.27 -0.16 30.66
C ALA A 149 -36.31 -0.30 32.20
N GLY A 150 -35.59 -1.27 32.78
CA GLY A 150 -35.57 -1.51 34.21
C GLY A 150 -34.66 -0.57 35.00
N ASP A 151 -35.02 -0.32 36.26
CA ASP A 151 -34.30 0.63 37.14
C ASP A 151 -33.23 -0.03 38.02
N ASP A 152 -33.27 -1.36 38.21
CA ASP A 152 -32.38 -2.07 39.14
C ASP A 152 -31.87 -3.43 38.59
N LEU A 153 -30.94 -4.06 39.32
CA LEU A 153 -30.39 -5.37 38.94
C LEU A 153 -31.40 -6.53 38.99
N SER A 154 -32.55 -6.37 39.65
CA SER A 154 -33.57 -7.42 39.75
C SER A 154 -34.38 -7.55 38.46
N SER A 155 -34.49 -6.46 37.71
CA SER A 155 -35.06 -6.41 36.36
C SER A 155 -34.18 -7.05 35.27
N SER A 156 -32.89 -7.26 35.56
CA SER A 156 -31.91 -7.86 34.65
C SER A 156 -31.87 -9.37 34.82
N PHE A 157 -32.73 -10.09 34.10
CA PHE A 157 -32.74 -11.56 34.11
C PHE A 157 -32.87 -12.14 32.71
N VAL A 158 -32.48 -13.40 32.60
CA VAL A 158 -32.72 -14.23 31.41
C VAL A 158 -33.60 -15.41 31.79
N GLU A 159 -34.46 -15.83 30.87
CA GLU A 159 -35.34 -16.96 31.07
C GLU A 159 -34.67 -18.21 30.51
N CYS A 160 -34.41 -19.21 31.36
CA CYS A 160 -33.74 -20.44 30.96
C CYS A 160 -34.56 -21.67 31.35
N ARG A 161 -34.65 -22.66 30.44
CA ARG A 161 -35.21 -23.98 30.73
C ARG A 161 -34.47 -25.08 29.98
N GLN A 162 -34.66 -26.31 30.42
CA GLN A 162 -34.26 -27.48 29.65
C GLN A 162 -35.19 -27.63 28.43
N CYS A 163 -34.64 -27.91 27.25
CA CYS A 163 -35.41 -28.10 26.01
C CYS A 163 -36.42 -29.25 26.18
N SER A 164 -37.69 -29.00 25.83
CA SER A 164 -38.78 -29.99 25.92
C SER A 164 -38.92 -30.86 24.67
N LYS A 165 -38.36 -30.40 23.53
CA LYS A 165 -38.29 -31.11 22.24
C LYS A 165 -36.90 -31.71 22.03
N ALA A 166 -36.76 -32.55 20.99
CA ALA A 166 -35.46 -33.03 20.54
C ALA A 166 -34.52 -31.84 20.26
N SER A 167 -33.24 -31.99 20.64
CA SER A 167 -32.22 -30.97 20.42
C SER A 167 -32.14 -30.57 18.94
N PRO A 168 -31.97 -29.28 18.61
CA PRO A 168 -31.70 -28.85 17.24
C PRO A 168 -30.32 -29.33 16.76
N PHE A 169 -29.43 -29.73 17.68
CA PHE A 169 -28.06 -30.15 17.36
C PHE A 169 -27.94 -31.66 17.25
N LYS A 170 -27.07 -32.14 16.35
CA LYS A 170 -26.75 -33.57 16.23
C LYS A 170 -25.96 -34.12 17.43
N LYS A 171 -25.09 -33.32 18.05
CA LYS A 171 -24.25 -33.71 19.20
C LYS A 171 -24.12 -32.59 20.23
N SER A 172 -23.68 -31.42 19.76
CA SER A 172 -23.43 -30.22 20.56
C SER A 172 -23.45 -29.01 19.64
N GLY A 173 -23.61 -27.83 20.22
CA GLY A 173 -23.62 -26.58 19.47
C GLY A 173 -24.33 -25.45 20.21
N THR A 174 -24.34 -24.28 19.58
CA THR A 174 -25.12 -23.12 20.02
C THR A 174 -25.82 -22.50 18.82
N LEU A 175 -27.09 -22.13 18.99
CA LEU A 175 -27.91 -21.41 18.02
C LEU A 175 -28.37 -20.13 18.69
N LEU A 176 -28.01 -18.99 18.11
CA LEU A 176 -28.48 -17.67 18.50
C LEU A 176 -29.46 -17.18 17.44
N ARG A 177 -30.74 -17.03 17.77
CA ARG A 177 -31.72 -16.34 16.93
C ARG A 177 -32.00 -14.95 17.51
N ILE A 178 -31.55 -13.93 16.78
CA ILE A 178 -31.64 -12.53 17.17
C ILE A 178 -32.74 -11.91 16.32
N HIS A 179 -33.81 -11.42 16.94
CA HIS A 179 -34.87 -10.73 16.22
C HIS A 179 -34.53 -9.24 16.13
N CYS A 180 -34.29 -8.80 14.89
CA CYS A 180 -33.73 -7.49 14.58
C CYS A 180 -34.85 -6.59 14.05
N GLN A 181 -35.35 -5.63 14.83
CA GLN A 181 -36.31 -4.64 14.33
C GLN A 181 -35.65 -3.36 13.78
N LYS A 182 -34.32 -3.20 13.94
CA LYS A 182 -33.65 -1.89 13.83
C LYS A 182 -32.70 -1.72 12.63
N ALA A 183 -32.15 -2.79 12.06
CA ALA A 183 -31.15 -2.71 10.99
C ALA A 183 -31.64 -3.36 9.69
N HIS A 184 -31.69 -2.57 8.61
CA HIS A 184 -31.96 -3.08 7.27
C HIS A 184 -30.66 -3.59 6.64
N TRP A 185 -30.55 -4.91 6.50
CA TRP A 185 -29.42 -5.57 5.84
C TRP A 185 -29.65 -5.59 4.33
N GLY A 186 -29.36 -4.48 3.65
CA GLY A 186 -29.34 -4.42 2.19
C GLY A 186 -28.04 -4.98 1.60
N ASP A 187 -27.99 -5.13 0.27
CA ASP A 187 -26.91 -5.80 -0.47
C ASP A 187 -25.50 -5.32 -0.09
N ASN A 188 -25.31 -4.00 0.09
CA ASN A 188 -24.02 -3.43 0.48
C ASN A 188 -23.56 -3.90 1.87
N HIS A 189 -24.46 -3.96 2.86
CA HIS A 189 -24.11 -4.44 4.21
C HIS A 189 -23.78 -5.93 4.22
N VAL A 190 -24.43 -6.71 3.37
CA VAL A 190 -24.16 -8.15 3.22
C VAL A 190 -22.82 -8.38 2.56
N SER A 191 -22.50 -7.63 1.49
CA SER A 191 -21.17 -7.65 0.87
C SER A 191 -20.08 -7.30 1.87
N ASP A 192 -20.26 -6.22 2.64
CA ASP A 192 -19.31 -5.82 3.69
C ASP A 192 -19.14 -6.91 4.75
N LEU A 193 -20.23 -7.59 5.14
CA LEU A 193 -20.16 -8.72 6.08
C LEU A 193 -19.40 -9.91 5.49
N GLN A 194 -19.70 -10.30 4.24
CA GLN A 194 -19.00 -11.38 3.54
C GLN A 194 -17.49 -11.12 3.48
N ASP A 195 -17.10 -9.89 3.14
CA ASP A 195 -15.72 -9.45 3.06
C ASP A 195 -15.00 -9.52 4.42
N ASN A 196 -15.65 -9.08 5.49
CA ASN A 196 -15.07 -9.16 6.83
C ASN A 196 -15.01 -10.60 7.36
N LEU A 197 -15.99 -11.45 7.05
CA LEU A 197 -15.97 -12.87 7.39
C LEU A 197 -14.86 -13.62 6.63
N ALA A 198 -14.64 -13.29 5.36
CA ALA A 198 -13.57 -13.89 4.55
C ALA A 198 -12.18 -13.63 5.15
N ARG A 199 -11.99 -12.47 5.79
CA ARG A 199 -10.74 -12.11 6.49
C ARG A 199 -10.56 -12.83 7.83
N LEU A 200 -11.63 -13.29 8.47
CA LEU A 200 -11.51 -14.08 9.71
C LEU A 200 -10.84 -15.43 9.46
N ILE A 201 -11.09 -16.01 8.28
CA ILE A 201 -10.52 -17.29 7.90
C ILE A 201 -9.11 -17.06 7.38
N SER A 202 -8.12 -17.55 8.13
CA SER A 202 -6.74 -17.52 7.66
C SER A 202 -6.60 -18.41 6.42
N PRO A 203 -6.02 -17.92 5.29
CA PRO A 203 -5.75 -18.76 4.13
C PRO A 203 -4.63 -19.79 4.37
N PHE A 204 -4.03 -19.81 5.56
CA PHE A 204 -3.01 -20.78 6.01
C PHE A 204 -3.58 -21.88 6.90
N SER A 205 -4.85 -21.79 7.30
CA SER A 205 -5.49 -22.87 8.02
C SER A 205 -5.63 -24.10 7.12
N ASP A 206 -5.42 -25.29 7.67
CA ASP A 206 -5.74 -26.52 6.96
C ASP A 206 -7.21 -26.44 6.52
N LYS A 207 -7.50 -26.71 5.24
CA LYS A 207 -8.87 -26.67 4.70
C LYS A 207 -9.80 -27.47 5.63
N GLY A 208 -10.82 -26.80 6.16
CA GLY A 208 -11.85 -27.42 6.99
C GLY A 208 -11.67 -27.30 8.51
N ASP A 209 -10.67 -26.58 9.02
CA ASP A 209 -10.57 -26.34 10.47
C ASP A 209 -11.66 -25.36 10.99
N PHE A 210 -12.07 -24.35 10.22
CA PHE A 210 -13.16 -23.42 10.58
C PHE A 210 -13.84 -22.86 9.34
N ASN A 211 -15.09 -23.23 9.11
CA ASN A 211 -15.88 -22.87 7.94
C ASN A 211 -17.05 -21.98 8.34
N ILE A 212 -17.32 -20.97 7.51
CA ILE A 212 -18.43 -20.04 7.70
C ILE A 212 -19.34 -20.15 6.48
N PHE A 213 -20.64 -20.30 6.71
CA PHE A 213 -21.67 -20.40 5.69
C PHE A 213 -22.67 -19.26 5.85
N LEU A 214 -23.13 -18.69 4.75
CA LEU A 214 -24.09 -17.58 4.74
C LEU A 214 -25.29 -17.94 3.84
N THR A 215 -26.50 -17.68 4.34
CA THR A 215 -27.77 -17.93 3.64
C THR A 215 -28.74 -16.77 3.78
N GLY A 216 -29.58 -16.54 2.77
CA GLY A 216 -30.73 -15.63 2.85
C GLY A 216 -30.64 -14.27 2.13
N PHE A 217 -29.69 -14.06 1.21
CA PHE A 217 -29.48 -12.75 0.55
C PHE A 217 -29.15 -12.75 -0.95
N VAL A 218 -28.97 -13.90 -1.60
CA VAL A 218 -28.52 -13.91 -3.00
C VAL A 218 -29.74 -13.97 -3.92
N ASP A 219 -29.89 -12.96 -4.79
CA ASP A 219 -30.83 -12.92 -5.93
C ASP A 219 -31.13 -14.32 -6.48
N ASP A 220 -32.37 -14.80 -6.30
CA ASP A 220 -32.98 -16.00 -6.88
C ASP A 220 -32.19 -17.34 -6.82
N LYS A 221 -31.08 -17.40 -6.09
CA LYS A 221 -30.37 -18.64 -5.77
C LYS A 221 -30.51 -18.92 -4.29
N ALA A 222 -31.46 -19.79 -3.95
CA ALA A 222 -31.69 -20.35 -2.62
C ALA A 222 -30.54 -21.27 -2.12
N GLY A 223 -29.29 -20.86 -2.33
CA GLY A 223 -28.09 -21.64 -2.03
C GLY A 223 -27.33 -21.11 -0.82
N GLU A 224 -26.85 -22.03 0.01
CA GLU A 224 -25.84 -21.77 1.03
C GLU A 224 -24.51 -21.38 0.37
N VAL A 225 -23.94 -20.24 0.77
CA VAL A 225 -22.65 -19.75 0.28
C VAL A 225 -21.59 -20.01 1.35
N GLN A 226 -20.57 -20.80 1.03
CA GLN A 226 -19.40 -20.93 1.88
C GLN A 226 -18.49 -19.71 1.70
N ILE A 227 -18.24 -18.99 2.79
CA ILE A 227 -17.29 -17.89 2.81
C ILE A 227 -15.88 -18.47 2.58
N SER A 228 -15.19 -17.96 1.57
CA SER A 228 -13.85 -18.39 1.22
C SER A 228 -13.02 -17.23 0.66
N SER A 229 -11.70 -17.34 0.77
CA SER A 229 -10.80 -16.38 0.13
C SER A 229 -10.84 -16.57 -1.39
N PRO A 230 -10.86 -15.47 -2.17
CA PRO A 230 -10.84 -15.54 -3.63
C PRO A 230 -9.69 -16.37 -4.21
N GLU A 231 -9.97 -17.18 -5.24
CA GLU A 231 -9.00 -18.16 -5.77
C GLU A 231 -7.71 -17.52 -6.31
N PHE A 232 -7.81 -16.37 -7.00
CA PHE A 232 -6.65 -15.68 -7.58
C PHE A 232 -5.62 -15.23 -6.52
N LEU A 233 -6.02 -15.06 -5.25
CA LEU A 233 -5.07 -14.74 -4.19
C LEU A 233 -4.02 -15.84 -4.06
N SER A 234 -4.35 -17.09 -4.41
CA SER A 234 -3.42 -18.23 -4.45
C SER A 234 -2.43 -18.19 -5.62
N TRP A 235 -2.56 -17.20 -6.51
CA TRP A 235 -1.74 -17.00 -7.70
C TRP A 235 -1.07 -15.63 -7.71
N PRO A 236 -0.19 -15.34 -6.73
CA PRO A 236 0.55 -14.09 -6.70
C PRO A 236 1.63 -14.04 -7.78
N LYS A 237 1.86 -12.85 -8.34
CA LYS A 237 3.01 -12.61 -9.24
C LYS A 237 4.32 -12.63 -8.46
N TYR A 238 4.32 -12.00 -7.28
CA TYR A 238 5.45 -11.99 -6.34
C TYR A 238 5.01 -12.52 -4.98
N LEU A 239 5.82 -13.38 -4.38
CA LEU A 239 5.55 -14.01 -3.09
C LEU A 239 6.85 -14.05 -2.28
N ILE A 240 6.80 -13.57 -1.04
CA ILE A 240 7.85 -13.83 -0.05
C ILE A 240 7.22 -14.53 1.15
N LYS A 241 7.80 -15.63 1.61
CA LYS A 241 7.29 -16.35 2.78
C LYS A 241 8.41 -16.97 3.61
N GLY A 242 8.22 -17.06 4.91
CA GLY A 242 9.26 -17.50 5.82
C GLY A 242 8.86 -17.37 7.28
N GLU A 243 9.86 -17.46 8.15
CA GLU A 243 9.72 -17.41 9.60
C GLU A 243 10.84 -16.54 10.19
N ALA A 244 10.50 -15.81 11.25
CA ALA A 244 11.45 -15.20 12.17
C ALA A 244 11.50 -16.07 13.44
N ASP A 245 12.70 -16.44 13.88
CA ASP A 245 12.88 -17.15 15.14
C ASP A 245 12.88 -16.19 16.36
N SER A 246 13.04 -16.76 17.56
CA SER A 246 13.06 -16.00 18.82
C SER A 246 14.26 -15.09 19.00
N GLU A 247 15.26 -15.13 18.11
CA GLU A 247 16.41 -14.23 18.12
C GLU A 247 16.27 -13.12 17.07
N GLY A 248 15.17 -13.13 16.30
CA GLY A 248 14.90 -12.16 15.22
C GLY A 248 15.57 -12.53 13.90
N LYS A 249 16.11 -13.74 13.75
CA LYS A 249 16.67 -14.21 12.48
C LYS A 249 15.55 -14.67 11.56
N VAL A 250 15.52 -14.09 10.37
CA VAL A 250 14.55 -14.37 9.32
C VAL A 250 15.12 -15.40 8.35
N THR A 251 14.34 -16.45 8.10
CA THR A 251 14.61 -17.42 7.03
C THR A 251 13.38 -17.61 6.16
N GLY A 252 13.57 -17.77 4.86
CA GLY A 252 12.43 -17.91 3.96
C GLY A 252 12.81 -18.06 2.49
N VAL A 253 11.81 -17.88 1.65
CA VAL A 253 11.92 -17.93 0.19
C VAL A 253 11.12 -16.82 -0.45
N TYR A 254 11.72 -16.21 -1.46
CA TYR A 254 11.03 -15.40 -2.44
C TYR A 254 10.73 -16.25 -3.67
N LYS A 255 9.57 -16.01 -4.29
CA LYS A 255 9.11 -16.65 -5.52
C LYS A 255 8.48 -15.61 -6.43
N PHE A 256 8.93 -15.60 -7.67
CA PHE A 256 8.35 -14.86 -8.78
C PHE A 256 7.75 -15.84 -9.78
N ARG A 257 6.55 -15.51 -10.26
CA ARG A 257 5.87 -16.22 -11.33
C ARG A 257 5.15 -15.23 -12.23
N SER A 258 5.68 -15.08 -13.43
CA SER A 258 5.00 -14.36 -14.49
C SER A 258 3.89 -15.21 -15.10
N ILE A 259 2.75 -14.58 -15.35
CA ILE A 259 1.64 -15.19 -16.09
C ILE A 259 1.87 -15.03 -17.61
N ILE A 260 2.56 -13.95 -18.03
CA ILE A 260 2.81 -13.52 -19.42
C ILE A 260 3.67 -14.51 -20.19
N ASP A 261 4.90 -14.72 -19.71
CA ASP A 261 5.97 -15.48 -20.38
C ASP A 261 6.24 -16.83 -19.67
N GLY A 262 5.50 -17.10 -18.59
CA GLY A 262 5.70 -18.28 -17.74
C GLY A 262 7.02 -18.28 -16.95
N ALA A 263 7.75 -17.15 -16.94
CA ALA A 263 9.01 -17.03 -16.21
C ALA A 263 8.82 -17.27 -14.71
N LYS A 264 9.81 -17.95 -14.11
CA LYS A 264 9.83 -18.28 -12.69
C LYS A 264 11.20 -18.03 -12.12
N ARG A 265 11.24 -17.48 -10.92
CA ARG A 265 12.47 -17.31 -10.15
C ARG A 265 12.20 -17.57 -8.68
N ASN A 266 13.14 -18.24 -8.02
CA ASN A 266 13.10 -18.42 -6.57
C ASN A 266 14.43 -17.96 -5.99
N SER A 267 14.41 -17.26 -4.87
CA SER A 267 15.61 -16.88 -4.12
C SER A 267 15.41 -17.20 -2.65
N LYS A 268 16.51 -17.55 -1.97
CA LYS A 268 16.49 -17.78 -0.52
C LYS A 268 16.55 -16.44 0.19
N VAL A 269 15.78 -16.32 1.27
CA VAL A 269 15.78 -15.17 2.16
C VAL A 269 16.45 -15.59 3.45
N ASN A 270 17.48 -14.85 3.85
CA ASN A 270 18.17 -15.05 5.11
C ASN A 270 18.66 -13.69 5.62
N LEU A 271 18.20 -13.29 6.80
CA LEU A 271 18.53 -12.01 7.40
C LEU A 271 18.68 -12.19 8.92
N SER A 272 19.80 -11.74 9.48
CA SER A 272 20.03 -11.76 10.93
C SER A 272 19.45 -10.51 11.59
N TRP A 273 19.14 -10.60 12.89
CA TRP A 273 18.73 -9.44 13.68
C TRP A 273 19.75 -8.31 13.64
N GLU A 274 21.04 -8.61 13.74
CA GLU A 274 22.12 -7.60 13.65
C GLU A 274 22.03 -6.78 12.35
N GLN A 275 21.75 -7.43 11.22
CA GLN A 275 21.57 -6.76 9.93
C GLN A 275 20.32 -5.87 9.89
N ILE A 276 19.26 -6.23 10.62
CA ILE A 276 18.03 -5.44 10.75
C ILE A 276 18.29 -4.25 11.68
N TYR A 277 18.80 -4.53 12.88
CA TYR A 277 19.14 -3.57 13.92
C TYR A 277 20.05 -2.45 13.42
N SER A 278 21.07 -2.80 12.62
CA SER A 278 22.00 -1.81 12.03
C SER A 278 21.31 -0.76 11.15
N ARG A 279 20.09 -1.04 10.66
CA ARG A 279 19.31 -0.17 9.75
C ARG A 279 18.20 0.60 10.44
N ILE A 280 17.91 0.32 11.71
CA ILE A 280 16.91 1.04 12.50
C ILE A 280 17.40 2.47 12.70
N ALA A 281 16.58 3.45 12.27
CA ALA A 281 16.95 4.86 12.30
C ALA A 281 16.86 5.47 13.72
N ASP A 282 15.79 5.12 14.45
CA ASP A 282 15.54 5.59 15.81
C ASP A 282 15.61 4.40 16.77
N LYS A 283 16.83 4.13 17.25
CA LYS A 283 17.10 3.00 18.15
C LYS A 283 16.57 3.25 19.57
N GLU A 284 16.35 4.51 19.93
CA GLU A 284 15.93 4.94 21.27
C GLU A 284 14.41 4.89 21.45
N LYS A 285 13.62 5.00 20.36
CA LYS A 285 12.15 4.97 20.39
C LYS A 285 11.55 3.87 21.27
N TYR A 286 12.16 2.68 21.26
CA TYR A 286 11.74 1.51 22.03
C TYR A 286 12.90 0.87 22.81
N GLU A 287 14.03 1.56 22.96
CA GLU A 287 15.23 1.02 23.62
C GLU A 287 15.70 -0.32 23.01
N PHE A 288 15.86 -0.36 21.68
CA PHE A 288 16.19 -1.58 20.97
C PHE A 288 17.57 -2.15 21.36
N CYS A 289 17.64 -3.48 21.50
CA CYS A 289 18.85 -4.23 21.83
C CYS A 289 19.50 -4.83 20.57
N ALA A 290 20.83 -4.77 20.48
CA ALA A 290 21.57 -5.21 19.29
C ALA A 290 21.80 -6.72 19.27
N GLU A 291 21.94 -7.35 20.44
CA GLU A 291 22.34 -8.75 20.57
C GLU A 291 21.29 -9.72 20.02
N LYS A 292 20.01 -9.47 20.29
CA LYS A 292 18.88 -10.28 19.81
C LYS A 292 17.58 -9.49 19.84
N ALA A 293 16.61 -9.94 19.05
CA ALA A 293 15.23 -9.51 19.23
C ALA A 293 14.61 -10.18 20.46
N HIS A 294 13.61 -9.52 21.03
CA HIS A 294 12.77 -9.94 22.14
C HIS A 294 11.35 -10.29 21.69
N CYS A 295 10.94 -9.83 20.50
CA CYS A 295 9.75 -10.36 19.85
C CYS A 295 9.90 -11.88 19.68
N GLY A 296 8.84 -12.62 20.00
CA GLY A 296 8.81 -14.06 19.84
C GLY A 296 8.83 -14.48 18.37
N PRO A 297 8.91 -15.79 18.09
CA PRO A 297 8.89 -16.30 16.74
C PRO A 297 7.55 -16.02 16.06
N PHE A 298 7.60 -15.82 14.74
CA PHE A 298 6.42 -15.64 13.90
C PHE A 298 6.67 -16.07 12.46
N SER A 299 5.62 -16.48 11.76
CA SER A 299 5.68 -16.81 10.33
C SER A 299 5.00 -15.73 9.50
N PHE A 300 5.47 -15.52 8.27
CA PHE A 300 4.89 -14.55 7.35
C PHE A 300 4.76 -15.10 5.94
N GLU A 301 3.76 -14.60 5.23
CA GLU A 301 3.61 -14.75 3.79
C GLU A 301 3.02 -13.48 3.21
N ILE A 302 3.79 -12.81 2.34
CA ILE A 302 3.42 -11.54 1.72
C ILE A 302 3.36 -11.75 0.21
N ARG A 303 2.18 -11.52 -0.35
CA ARG A 303 1.86 -11.64 -1.77
C ARG A 303 1.73 -10.25 -2.38
N ALA A 304 2.21 -10.06 -3.61
CA ALA A 304 2.13 -8.79 -4.29
C ALA A 304 1.80 -8.92 -5.80
N TRP A 305 1.13 -7.89 -6.32
CA TRP A 305 0.74 -7.75 -7.73
C TRP A 305 1.08 -6.36 -8.25
N ASP A 306 1.42 -6.29 -9.53
CA ASP A 306 1.48 -5.03 -10.26
C ASP A 306 0.05 -4.67 -10.69
N ILE A 307 -0.48 -3.53 -10.24
CA ILE A 307 -1.83 -3.08 -10.64
C ILE A 307 -1.68 -2.21 -11.90
N SER A 308 -1.15 -2.81 -12.95
CA SER A 308 -1.12 -2.20 -14.28
C SER A 308 -2.33 -2.66 -15.10
N GLY A 309 -2.64 -1.95 -16.19
CA GLY A 309 -3.72 -2.33 -17.10
C GLY A 309 -3.53 -3.70 -17.75
N GLY A 310 -2.28 -4.11 -17.98
CA GLY A 310 -1.93 -5.41 -18.57
C GLY A 310 -2.15 -6.58 -17.59
N ASP A 311 -1.59 -6.50 -16.38
CA ASP A 311 -1.67 -7.60 -15.40
C ASP A 311 -3.12 -7.92 -14.97
N THR A 312 -3.97 -6.90 -14.85
CA THR A 312 -5.39 -7.10 -14.49
C THR A 312 -6.21 -7.72 -15.63
N GLN A 313 -5.80 -7.53 -16.89
CA GLN A 313 -6.42 -8.17 -18.04
C GLN A 313 -6.07 -9.65 -18.13
N GLU A 314 -4.83 -10.01 -17.85
CA GLU A 314 -4.38 -11.40 -17.90
C GLU A 314 -4.99 -12.26 -16.79
N ILE A 315 -5.11 -11.72 -15.57
CA ILE A 315 -5.81 -12.43 -14.47
C ILE A 315 -7.29 -12.62 -14.82
N SER A 316 -7.89 -11.61 -15.46
CA SER A 316 -9.27 -11.65 -15.94
C SER A 316 -9.46 -12.76 -17.00
N GLU A 317 -8.56 -12.86 -17.98
CA GLU A 317 -8.60 -13.87 -19.04
C GLU A 317 -8.29 -15.29 -18.55
N ARG A 318 -7.29 -15.45 -17.66
CA ARG A 318 -6.86 -16.77 -17.18
C ARG A 318 -7.87 -17.45 -16.27
N PHE A 319 -8.60 -16.67 -15.49
CA PHE A 319 -9.52 -17.18 -14.48
C PHE A 319 -10.99 -16.87 -14.80
N ASP A 320 -11.28 -16.27 -15.96
CA ASP A 320 -12.62 -15.84 -16.38
C ASP A 320 -13.30 -14.91 -15.34
N PHE A 321 -12.53 -13.97 -14.77
CA PHE A 321 -13.02 -13.00 -13.78
C PHE A 321 -13.20 -11.62 -14.40
N GLN A 322 -14.26 -10.90 -14.02
CA GLN A 322 -14.36 -9.47 -14.36
C GLN A 322 -13.26 -8.66 -13.66
N LYS A 323 -12.62 -7.74 -14.39
CA LYS A 323 -11.56 -6.84 -13.86
C LYS A 323 -12.00 -6.06 -12.60
N SER A 324 -13.29 -5.73 -12.49
CA SER A 324 -13.90 -5.07 -11.32
C SER A 324 -13.80 -5.93 -10.06
N LEU A 325 -14.08 -7.23 -10.17
CA LEU A 325 -14.07 -8.18 -9.05
C LEU A 325 -12.65 -8.48 -8.53
N ILE A 326 -11.63 -8.43 -9.39
CA ILE A 326 -10.22 -8.58 -8.98
C ILE A 326 -9.80 -7.40 -8.11
N ARG A 327 -10.11 -6.17 -8.55
CA ARG A 327 -9.82 -4.96 -7.77
C ARG A 327 -10.56 -4.96 -6.45
N GLU A 328 -11.81 -5.44 -6.45
CA GLU A 328 -12.63 -5.56 -5.26
C GLU A 328 -12.03 -6.56 -4.25
N ALA A 329 -11.68 -7.76 -4.69
CA ALA A 329 -11.08 -8.76 -3.82
C ALA A 329 -9.71 -8.35 -3.26
N ILE A 330 -8.89 -7.67 -4.07
CA ILE A 330 -7.64 -7.05 -3.60
C ILE A 330 -7.96 -5.94 -2.60
N ARG A 331 -8.97 -5.09 -2.86
CA ARG A 331 -9.41 -4.04 -1.93
C ARG A 331 -9.74 -4.62 -0.56
N VAL A 332 -10.47 -5.74 -0.50
CA VAL A 332 -10.87 -6.40 0.74
C VAL A 332 -9.68 -6.90 1.55
N HIS A 333 -8.72 -7.56 0.89
CA HIS A 333 -7.58 -8.21 1.55
C HIS A 333 -6.31 -7.34 1.59
N LYS A 334 -6.37 -6.10 1.10
CA LYS A 334 -5.21 -5.21 0.96
C LYS A 334 -4.46 -4.99 2.27
N GLY A 335 -3.15 -4.82 2.15
CA GLY A 335 -2.25 -4.58 3.27
C GLY A 335 -1.81 -5.87 3.94
N ILE A 336 -1.33 -5.73 5.17
CA ILE A 336 -0.74 -6.84 5.94
C ILE A 336 -1.58 -7.10 7.18
N THR A 337 -2.03 -8.33 7.28
CA THR A 337 -2.95 -8.83 8.30
C THR A 337 -2.20 -9.71 9.30
N VAL A 338 -2.41 -9.50 10.60
CA VAL A 338 -1.81 -10.28 11.68
C VAL A 338 -2.85 -11.20 12.29
N TYR A 339 -2.50 -12.47 12.39
CA TYR A 339 -3.26 -13.53 13.04
C TYR A 339 -2.51 -13.96 14.29
N ARG A 340 -3.20 -14.02 15.43
CA ARG A 340 -2.67 -14.61 16.68
C ARG A 340 -3.43 -15.89 16.94
N ASP A 341 -2.71 -17.01 17.06
CA ASP A 341 -3.32 -18.32 17.27
C ASP A 341 -4.43 -18.64 16.23
N ARG A 342 -4.15 -18.28 14.97
CA ARG A 342 -4.98 -18.46 13.77
C ARG A 342 -6.22 -17.57 13.65
N ILE A 343 -6.42 -16.61 14.55
CA ILE A 343 -7.52 -15.66 14.46
C ILE A 343 -7.04 -14.24 14.16
N LEU A 344 -7.83 -13.51 13.39
CA LEU A 344 -7.54 -12.13 12.99
C LEU A 344 -7.39 -11.21 14.22
N VAL A 345 -6.23 -10.57 14.35
CA VAL A 345 -5.95 -9.52 15.35
C VAL A 345 -5.94 -8.14 14.70
N LEU A 346 -5.24 -7.94 13.58
CA LEU A 346 -5.16 -6.65 12.89
C LEU A 346 -5.11 -6.83 11.37
N PRO A 347 -5.51 -5.82 10.58
CA PRO A 347 -6.17 -4.58 10.97
C PRO A 347 -7.70 -4.78 11.13
N LYS A 348 -8.33 -4.10 12.10
CA LYS A 348 -9.78 -4.24 12.39
C LYS A 348 -10.68 -3.28 11.59
N SER A 349 -10.11 -2.25 10.96
CA SER A 349 -10.82 -1.29 10.11
C SER A 349 -10.08 -1.05 8.79
N GLU A 350 -10.76 -0.49 7.79
CA GLU A 350 -10.14 -0.18 6.49
C GLU A 350 -9.07 0.91 6.61
N ASN A 351 -9.33 1.95 7.40
CA ASN A 351 -8.41 3.08 7.58
C ASN A 351 -7.11 2.67 8.29
N ALA A 352 -7.12 1.56 9.04
CA ALA A 352 -5.94 1.02 9.72
C ALA A 352 -5.13 0.03 8.84
N ARG A 353 -5.50 -0.18 7.56
CA ARG A 353 -4.80 -1.17 6.70
C ARG A 353 -3.37 -0.78 6.34
N ASP A 354 -3.04 0.51 6.37
CA ASP A 354 -1.65 1.00 6.15
C ASP A 354 -0.88 1.21 7.46
N TRP A 355 -1.01 0.29 8.41
CA TRP A 355 -0.35 0.44 9.72
C TRP A 355 1.18 0.30 9.67
N PHE A 356 1.74 -0.26 8.59
CA PHE A 356 3.18 -0.27 8.30
C PHE A 356 3.66 0.95 7.49
N GLY A 357 2.76 1.86 7.09
CA GLY A 357 3.09 3.08 6.33
C GLY A 357 3.65 2.83 4.93
N LEU A 358 3.20 1.77 4.25
CA LEU A 358 3.59 1.44 2.88
C LEU A 358 3.27 2.58 1.91
N ASP A 359 2.11 3.23 2.02
CA ASP A 359 1.75 4.31 1.09
C ASP A 359 2.54 5.60 1.40
N LEU A 360 2.76 5.92 2.67
CA LEU A 360 3.65 7.01 3.08
C LEU A 360 5.08 6.80 2.56
N ARG A 361 5.57 5.55 2.59
CA ARG A 361 6.88 5.20 2.06
C ARG A 361 6.99 5.45 0.55
N ARG A 362 5.90 5.42 -0.22
CA ARG A 362 5.93 5.63 -1.69
C ARG A 362 6.24 7.05 -2.11
N VAL A 363 5.94 8.04 -1.28
CA VAL A 363 6.19 9.47 -1.56
C VAL A 363 7.67 9.74 -1.88
N SER A 364 8.58 8.96 -1.29
CA SER A 364 10.02 9.07 -1.53
C SER A 364 10.54 8.37 -2.80
N LYS A 365 9.83 7.38 -3.35
CA LYS A 365 10.24 6.56 -4.51
C LYS A 365 9.04 5.96 -5.24
N VAL A 366 8.41 6.75 -6.10
CA VAL A 366 7.25 6.32 -6.90
C VAL A 366 7.68 5.20 -7.87
N GLY A 367 6.90 4.12 -7.94
CA GLY A 367 7.06 3.03 -8.91
C GLY A 367 7.91 1.82 -8.46
N THR A 368 8.82 1.97 -7.49
CA THR A 368 9.64 0.85 -6.95
C THR A 368 9.04 0.27 -5.67
N ARG A 369 8.53 1.14 -4.78
CA ARG A 369 7.89 0.73 -3.54
C ARG A 369 6.45 0.24 -3.74
N LEU A 370 6.08 -0.80 -2.98
CA LEU A 370 4.75 -1.40 -3.02
C LEU A 370 3.74 -0.54 -2.28
N ALA A 371 2.56 -0.36 -2.87
CA ALA A 371 1.42 0.28 -2.24
C ALA A 371 0.62 -0.71 -1.40
N THR A 372 -0.17 -0.19 -0.44
CA THR A 372 -1.04 -1.04 0.39
C THR A 372 -1.99 -1.86 -0.47
N ASN A 373 -2.54 -1.27 -1.53
CA ASN A 373 -3.44 -1.95 -2.47
C ASN A 373 -2.73 -2.96 -3.39
N GLN A 374 -1.41 -3.00 -3.44
CA GLN A 374 -0.64 -3.97 -4.23
C GLN A 374 -0.23 -5.21 -3.45
N VAL A 375 -0.49 -5.22 -2.14
CA VAL A 375 -0.01 -6.23 -1.21
C VAL A 375 -1.18 -6.90 -0.51
N VAL A 376 -1.10 -8.22 -0.39
CA VAL A 376 -1.92 -9.01 0.52
C VAL A 376 -0.96 -9.85 1.35
N GLY A 377 -0.76 -9.45 2.61
CA GLY A 377 0.18 -10.08 3.52
C GLY A 377 -0.51 -10.68 4.74
N PHE A 378 0.07 -11.78 5.22
CA PHE A 378 -0.39 -12.50 6.38
C PHE A 378 0.79 -12.78 7.29
N ILE A 379 0.61 -12.51 8.58
CA ILE A 379 1.60 -12.79 9.61
C ILE A 379 0.90 -13.61 10.69
N SER A 380 1.52 -14.71 11.12
CA SER A 380 1.02 -15.56 12.18
C SER A 380 1.94 -15.50 13.39
N ILE A 381 1.39 -15.07 14.52
CA ILE A 381 2.03 -15.04 15.84
C ILE A 381 1.29 -16.00 16.79
N SER A 382 1.91 -16.40 17.90
CA SER A 382 1.25 -17.14 18.98
C SER A 382 1.26 -16.31 20.26
N ALA A 383 0.17 -16.32 21.03
CA ALA A 383 0.14 -15.64 22.32
C ALA A 383 1.07 -16.31 23.36
N LYS A 384 1.40 -17.60 23.17
CA LYS A 384 2.30 -18.34 24.05
C LYS A 384 3.74 -17.89 23.88
N ASP A 385 4.18 -17.75 22.64
CA ASP A 385 5.58 -17.45 22.32
C ASP A 385 5.81 -15.94 22.16
N ASN A 386 4.74 -15.13 22.09
CA ASN A 386 4.79 -13.67 22.02
C ASN A 386 3.97 -12.98 23.15
N PRO A 387 4.30 -13.19 24.44
CA PRO A 387 3.53 -12.63 25.56
C PRO A 387 3.60 -11.09 25.67
N GLY A 388 4.67 -10.47 25.15
CA GLY A 388 4.87 -9.01 25.16
C GLY A 388 4.07 -8.25 24.08
N ILE A 389 3.58 -8.95 23.06
CA ILE A 389 2.77 -8.34 21.99
C ILE A 389 1.30 -8.29 22.43
N GLN A 390 0.91 -7.17 23.05
CA GLN A 390 -0.44 -6.95 23.56
C GLN A 390 -1.27 -6.06 22.63
N ASP A 391 -2.59 -6.14 22.73
CA ASP A 391 -3.52 -5.27 21.99
C ASP A 391 -3.76 -3.97 22.79
N THR A 392 -4.01 -2.85 22.11
CA THR A 392 -4.48 -1.62 22.77
C THR A 392 -5.90 -1.77 23.32
N SER A 393 -6.28 -0.91 24.27
CA SER A 393 -7.61 -0.93 24.90
C SER A 393 -8.77 -0.74 23.90
N ASP A 394 -8.56 0.11 22.88
CA ASP A 394 -9.47 0.35 21.75
C ASP A 394 -9.37 -0.73 20.66
N ARG A 395 -8.45 -1.68 20.80
CA ARG A 395 -8.29 -2.87 19.96
C ARG A 395 -7.96 -2.57 18.49
N GLU A 396 -7.61 -1.35 18.15
CA GLU A 396 -7.27 -0.94 16.78
C GLU A 396 -5.79 -1.13 16.43
N ARG A 397 -4.91 -1.25 17.44
CA ARG A 397 -3.46 -1.37 17.26
C ARG A 397 -2.85 -2.36 18.26
N LEU A 398 -1.59 -2.70 18.06
CA LEU A 398 -0.77 -3.34 19.10
C LEU A 398 -0.27 -2.28 20.07
N ALA A 399 -0.19 -2.62 21.35
CA ALA A 399 0.36 -1.76 22.38
C ALA A 399 1.82 -1.47 22.07
N ALA A 400 2.20 -0.19 22.12
CA ALA A 400 3.55 0.24 21.81
C ALA A 400 4.52 -0.27 22.88
N CYS A 401 5.37 -1.23 22.52
CA CYS A 401 6.42 -1.80 23.37
C CYS A 401 7.63 -2.22 22.51
N LEU A 402 8.71 -2.66 23.17
CA LEU A 402 9.93 -3.15 22.53
C LEU A 402 9.64 -4.25 21.52
N GLU A 403 8.92 -5.30 21.93
CA GLU A 403 8.63 -6.47 21.12
C GLU A 403 7.81 -6.11 19.87
N VAL A 404 6.87 -5.17 19.99
CA VAL A 404 6.09 -4.67 18.85
C VAL A 404 6.96 -3.85 17.91
N GLY A 405 7.85 -3.01 18.45
CA GLY A 405 8.82 -2.27 17.65
C GLY A 405 9.74 -3.20 16.84
N GLU A 406 10.26 -4.25 17.46
CA GLU A 406 11.19 -5.19 16.81
C GLU A 406 10.45 -6.00 15.73
N PHE A 407 9.26 -6.50 16.07
CA PHE A 407 8.36 -7.16 15.14
C PHE A 407 8.10 -6.29 13.90
N GLU A 408 7.81 -4.99 14.09
CA GLU A 408 7.57 -4.08 12.98
C GLU A 408 8.81 -3.89 12.09
N GLU A 409 10.00 -3.73 12.69
CA GLU A 409 11.24 -3.55 11.94
C GLU A 409 11.63 -4.80 11.15
N ILE A 410 11.41 -5.99 11.70
CA ILE A 410 11.62 -7.25 10.97
C ILE A 410 10.71 -7.32 9.74
N ILE A 411 9.41 -7.03 9.90
CA ILE A 411 8.46 -7.05 8.78
C ILE A 411 8.80 -5.98 7.73
N LYS A 412 9.16 -4.77 8.15
CA LYS A 412 9.63 -3.71 7.23
C LYS A 412 10.85 -4.17 6.43
N ALA A 413 11.78 -4.88 7.06
CA ALA A 413 12.95 -5.44 6.39
C ALA A 413 12.57 -6.54 5.37
N VAL A 414 11.64 -7.44 5.72
CA VAL A 414 11.10 -8.46 4.80
C VAL A 414 10.44 -7.82 3.58
N ILE A 415 9.64 -6.77 3.78
CA ILE A 415 9.02 -6.01 2.68
C ILE A 415 10.08 -5.36 1.80
N GLY A 416 11.13 -4.80 2.39
CA GLY A 416 12.25 -4.25 1.63
C GLY A 416 12.96 -5.29 0.75
N ILE A 417 13.07 -6.54 1.21
CA ILE A 417 13.59 -7.65 0.40
C ILE A 417 12.62 -7.95 -0.76
N LEU A 418 11.33 -8.06 -0.49
CA LEU A 418 10.31 -8.28 -1.52
C LEU A 418 10.36 -7.20 -2.60
N GLU A 419 10.47 -5.92 -2.22
CA GLU A 419 10.59 -4.79 -3.13
C GLU A 419 11.84 -4.91 -4.01
N ASN A 420 13.00 -5.21 -3.41
CA ASN A 420 14.26 -5.37 -4.14
C ASN A 420 14.25 -6.55 -5.12
N GLU A 421 13.72 -7.70 -4.70
CA GLU A 421 13.61 -8.89 -5.54
C GLU A 421 12.62 -8.68 -6.69
N ARG A 422 11.47 -8.06 -6.42
CA ARG A 422 10.49 -7.64 -7.44
C ARG A 422 11.10 -6.70 -8.46
N ASP A 423 11.88 -5.71 -8.02
CA ASP A 423 12.52 -4.75 -8.93
C ASP A 423 13.49 -5.47 -9.89
N GLN A 424 14.20 -6.50 -9.43
CA GLN A 424 15.05 -7.33 -10.30
C GLN A 424 14.24 -8.09 -11.36
N ASP A 425 13.08 -8.65 -11.00
CA ASP A 425 12.24 -9.39 -11.95
C ASP A 425 11.54 -8.47 -12.95
N ARG A 426 11.11 -7.27 -12.54
CA ARG A 426 10.61 -6.22 -13.46
C ARG A 426 11.69 -5.81 -14.45
N ILE A 427 12.93 -5.68 -13.96
CA ILE A 427 14.11 -5.42 -14.78
C ILE A 427 14.30 -6.46 -15.88
N LYS A 428 13.92 -7.71 -15.68
CA LYS A 428 14.11 -8.74 -16.72
C LYS A 428 13.03 -8.71 -17.80
N ILE A 429 11.77 -8.45 -17.44
CA ILE A 429 10.62 -8.47 -18.36
C ILE A 429 10.59 -7.22 -19.27
N ASP A 430 10.89 -6.04 -18.72
CA ASP A 430 10.84 -4.78 -19.49
C ASP A 430 12.00 -4.64 -20.50
N ILE A 431 13.06 -5.48 -20.41
CA ILE A 431 14.14 -5.56 -21.41
C ILE A 431 13.66 -6.14 -22.75
N GLU A 432 12.59 -6.95 -22.76
CA GLU A 432 12.12 -7.65 -23.96
C GLU A 432 11.18 -6.80 -24.83
N LYS A 433 10.74 -5.62 -24.38
CA LYS A 433 9.90 -4.72 -25.21
C LYS A 433 10.76 -3.83 -26.12
N PRO A 434 10.56 -3.87 -27.45
CA PRO A 434 11.29 -3.01 -28.38
C PRO A 434 11.17 -1.53 -28.00
N MET A 435 12.26 -0.78 -28.20
CA MET A 435 12.24 0.68 -28.04
C MET A 435 11.41 1.37 -29.13
N ASP A 436 11.22 0.72 -30.28
CA ASP A 436 10.47 1.28 -31.42
C ASP A 436 8.97 1.49 -31.09
N ASP A 437 8.42 0.70 -30.17
CA ASP A 437 7.03 0.82 -29.68
C ASP A 437 6.81 2.05 -28.76
N LEU A 438 7.85 2.82 -28.42
CA LEU A 438 7.74 4.00 -27.55
C LEU A 438 6.79 5.08 -28.11
N PHE A 439 6.59 5.07 -29.43
CA PHE A 439 5.76 6.01 -30.17
C PHE A 439 4.71 5.30 -31.04
N GLU A 440 4.47 4.00 -30.83
CA GLU A 440 3.38 3.29 -31.50
C GLU A 440 2.04 3.99 -31.24
N GLY A 441 1.26 4.22 -32.30
CA GLY A 441 -0.01 4.94 -32.24
C GLY A 441 0.08 6.48 -32.24
N LEU A 442 1.28 7.07 -32.41
CA LEU A 442 1.49 8.51 -32.57
C LEU A 442 2.01 8.82 -33.98
N SER A 443 1.14 8.71 -34.98
CA SER A 443 1.45 9.09 -36.37
C SER A 443 0.95 10.50 -36.68
N ALA A 444 1.88 11.39 -37.02
CA ALA A 444 1.54 12.73 -37.51
C ALA A 444 0.80 12.64 -38.86
N GLU A 445 1.10 11.63 -39.67
CA GLU A 445 0.57 11.45 -41.02
C GLU A 445 -0.92 11.08 -40.98
N GLU A 446 -1.33 10.21 -40.06
CA GLU A 446 -2.74 9.85 -39.85
C GLU A 446 -3.55 11.05 -39.36
N LEU A 447 -3.00 11.82 -38.42
CA LEU A 447 -3.66 13.02 -37.89
C LEU A 447 -3.80 14.13 -38.94
N VAL A 448 -2.80 14.32 -39.80
CA VAL A 448 -2.89 15.25 -40.93
C VAL A 448 -4.00 14.79 -41.90
N ALA A 449 -4.09 13.49 -42.20
CA ALA A 449 -5.12 12.95 -43.08
C ALA A 449 -6.55 13.14 -42.52
N GLU A 450 -6.75 12.91 -41.23
CA GLU A 450 -8.05 13.16 -40.56
C GLU A 450 -8.44 14.64 -40.61
N VAL A 451 -7.49 15.55 -40.41
CA VAL A 451 -7.76 16.99 -40.49
C VAL A 451 -8.03 17.45 -41.92
N ILE A 452 -7.37 16.87 -42.93
CA ILE A 452 -7.66 17.12 -44.35
C ILE A 452 -9.09 16.68 -44.66
N ALA A 453 -9.49 15.47 -44.25
CA ALA A 453 -10.83 14.95 -44.48
C ALA A 453 -11.92 15.86 -43.88
N LEU A 454 -11.77 16.27 -42.62
CA LEU A 454 -12.67 17.23 -41.97
C LEU A 454 -12.75 18.55 -42.74
N SER A 455 -11.61 19.04 -43.23
CA SER A 455 -11.53 20.26 -44.03
C SER A 455 -12.24 20.15 -45.38
N GLU A 456 -12.14 19.00 -46.06
CA GLU A 456 -12.78 18.74 -47.36
C GLU A 456 -14.31 18.58 -47.23
N GLU A 457 -14.78 18.07 -46.08
CA GLU A 457 -16.20 17.95 -45.75
C GLU A 457 -16.86 19.28 -45.32
N GLY A 458 -16.08 20.37 -45.24
CA GLY A 458 -16.58 21.69 -44.85
C GLY A 458 -16.78 21.88 -43.35
N ALA A 459 -16.17 21.02 -42.52
CA ALA A 459 -16.26 21.08 -41.07
C ALA A 459 -15.69 22.39 -40.49
N ASP A 460 -16.29 22.84 -39.38
CA ASP A 460 -15.80 23.99 -38.63
C ASP A 460 -14.57 23.61 -37.80
N ALA A 461 -13.75 24.61 -37.47
CA ALA A 461 -12.56 24.46 -36.63
C ALA A 461 -12.85 23.83 -35.25
N ALA A 462 -14.11 23.89 -34.78
CA ALA A 462 -14.57 23.21 -33.57
C ALA A 462 -14.40 21.68 -33.63
N GLU A 463 -14.50 21.07 -34.82
CA GLU A 463 -14.38 19.62 -35.00
C GLU A 463 -12.93 19.12 -34.90
N ALA A 464 -11.94 20.02 -34.98
CA ALA A 464 -10.54 19.69 -34.73
C ALA A 464 -10.19 19.63 -33.22
N VAL A 465 -11.06 20.12 -32.34
CA VAL A 465 -10.81 20.17 -30.88
C VAL A 465 -10.69 18.78 -30.24
N PRO A 466 -11.60 17.80 -30.51
CA PRO A 466 -11.46 16.45 -29.99
C PRO A 466 -10.16 15.78 -30.43
N LEU A 467 -9.75 15.97 -31.68
CA LEU A 467 -8.50 15.45 -32.23
C LEU A 467 -7.28 16.03 -31.51
N LEU A 468 -7.21 17.35 -31.35
CA LEU A 468 -6.15 18.02 -30.60
C LEU A 468 -6.07 17.53 -29.15
N ARG A 469 -7.21 17.32 -28.48
CA ARG A 469 -7.25 16.80 -27.11
C ARG A 469 -6.77 15.36 -27.01
N ALA A 470 -7.26 14.49 -27.88
CA ALA A 470 -6.84 13.09 -27.93
C ALA A 470 -5.33 13.00 -28.18
N PHE A 471 -4.83 13.76 -29.16
CA PHE A 471 -3.41 13.80 -29.50
C PHE A 471 -2.55 14.34 -28.34
N SER A 472 -2.95 15.45 -27.70
CA SER A 472 -2.27 15.97 -26.51
C SER A 472 -2.18 14.92 -25.39
N SER A 473 -3.25 14.14 -25.16
CA SER A 473 -3.26 13.07 -24.15
C SER A 473 -2.33 11.92 -24.52
N SER A 474 -2.27 11.55 -25.80
CA SER A 474 -1.35 10.53 -26.30
C SER A 474 0.11 10.98 -26.18
N LEU A 475 0.42 12.24 -26.50
CA LEU A 475 1.75 12.83 -26.30
C LEU A 475 2.19 12.82 -24.84
N ASP A 476 1.28 13.15 -23.91
CA ASP A 476 1.57 13.09 -22.47
C ASP A 476 1.82 11.65 -21.98
N THR A 477 1.11 10.68 -22.55
CA THR A 477 1.29 9.25 -22.25
C THR A 477 2.64 8.74 -22.77
N ALA A 478 2.99 9.07 -24.02
CA ALA A 478 4.30 8.75 -24.57
C ALA A 478 5.43 9.41 -23.77
N ARG A 479 5.28 10.69 -23.40
CA ARG A 479 6.26 11.39 -22.57
C ARG A 479 6.52 10.65 -21.25
N LYS A 480 5.48 10.24 -20.53
CA LYS A 480 5.62 9.46 -19.28
C LYS A 480 6.28 8.11 -19.52
N THR A 481 5.87 7.40 -20.57
CA THR A 481 6.43 6.09 -20.93
C THR A 481 7.91 6.19 -21.27
N ILE A 482 8.33 7.19 -22.05
CA ILE A 482 9.74 7.45 -22.37
C ILE A 482 10.54 7.73 -21.10
N GLN A 483 10.00 8.53 -20.17
CA GLN A 483 10.67 8.82 -18.90
C GLN A 483 10.89 7.55 -18.08
N GLU A 484 9.84 6.74 -17.91
CA GLU A 484 9.90 5.49 -17.16
C GLU A 484 10.89 4.50 -17.78
N ARG A 485 10.81 4.30 -19.11
CA ARG A 485 11.72 3.40 -19.83
C ARG A 485 13.16 3.92 -19.83
N PHE A 486 13.39 5.24 -19.89
CA PHE A 486 14.75 5.77 -19.81
C PHE A 486 15.39 5.54 -18.44
N VAL A 487 14.65 5.79 -17.36
CA VAL A 487 15.10 5.50 -15.99
C VAL A 487 15.44 4.02 -15.83
N PHE A 488 14.66 3.16 -16.47
CA PHE A 488 14.90 1.73 -16.51
C PHE A 488 16.16 1.36 -17.29
N TYR A 489 16.26 1.75 -18.56
CA TYR A 489 17.37 1.39 -19.44
C TYR A 489 18.71 2.00 -19.00
N SER A 490 18.70 3.21 -18.44
CA SER A 490 19.90 3.87 -17.89
C SER A 490 20.52 3.12 -16.71
N ARG A 491 19.80 2.19 -16.07
CA ARG A 491 20.35 1.29 -15.04
C ARG A 491 21.05 0.06 -15.61
N LEU A 492 20.83 -0.26 -16.89
CA LEU A 492 21.21 -1.54 -17.50
C LEU A 492 22.32 -1.41 -18.55
N ALA A 493 22.39 -0.29 -19.26
CA ALA A 493 23.38 -0.05 -20.30
C ALA A 493 24.08 1.31 -20.12
N THR A 494 25.09 1.58 -20.95
CA THR A 494 25.77 2.88 -20.96
C THR A 494 24.76 3.98 -21.33
N VAL A 495 24.48 4.86 -20.38
CA VAL A 495 23.48 5.94 -20.47
C VAL A 495 23.57 6.73 -21.78
N GLY A 496 24.79 6.96 -22.29
CA GLY A 496 25.02 7.70 -23.53
C GLY A 496 24.46 7.04 -24.81
N THR A 497 24.44 5.70 -24.91
CA THR A 497 23.90 5.03 -26.12
C THR A 497 22.38 5.11 -26.17
N ILE A 498 21.72 4.94 -25.03
CA ILE A 498 20.26 5.06 -24.91
C ILE A 498 19.84 6.52 -25.12
N ALA A 499 20.57 7.47 -24.52
CA ALA A 499 20.32 8.89 -24.70
C ALA A 499 20.40 9.29 -26.18
N GLN A 500 21.39 8.77 -26.92
CA GLN A 500 21.53 9.04 -28.34
C GLN A 500 20.31 8.57 -29.16
N MET A 501 19.85 7.34 -28.93
CA MET A 501 18.68 6.81 -29.63
C MET A 501 17.41 7.61 -29.29
N LEU A 502 17.19 7.93 -28.01
CA LEU A 502 16.01 8.70 -27.59
C LEU A 502 16.00 10.12 -28.15
N VAL A 503 17.12 10.84 -28.10
CA VAL A 503 17.20 12.20 -28.63
C VAL A 503 16.88 12.21 -30.12
N HIS A 504 17.39 11.21 -30.85
CA HIS A 504 17.11 11.08 -32.28
C HIS A 504 15.63 10.78 -32.54
N GLU A 505 15.05 9.80 -31.85
CA GLU A 505 13.65 9.42 -32.07
C GLU A 505 12.68 10.53 -31.67
N ILE A 506 12.90 11.19 -30.52
CA ILE A 506 12.05 12.31 -30.08
C ILE A 506 12.09 13.44 -31.11
N ARG A 507 13.28 13.89 -31.53
CA ARG A 507 13.41 15.02 -32.46
C ARG A 507 12.81 14.71 -33.84
N ASN A 508 12.94 13.47 -34.31
CA ASN A 508 12.30 13.04 -35.54
C ASN A 508 10.77 13.16 -35.44
N ARG A 509 10.18 12.72 -34.33
CA ARG A 509 8.73 12.77 -34.10
C ARG A 509 8.21 14.19 -33.86
N THR A 510 8.91 15.01 -33.06
CA THR A 510 8.47 16.39 -32.77
C THR A 510 8.51 17.27 -34.01
N THR A 511 9.43 17.03 -34.95
CA THR A 511 9.45 17.74 -36.25
C THR A 511 8.14 17.48 -37.04
N ALA A 512 7.69 16.23 -37.08
CA ALA A 512 6.44 15.85 -37.75
C ALA A 512 5.21 16.43 -37.03
N PHE A 513 5.19 16.39 -35.69
CA PHE A 513 4.10 16.95 -34.88
C PHE A 513 4.01 18.47 -34.96
N GLY A 514 5.15 19.17 -35.01
CA GLY A 514 5.20 20.61 -35.24
C GLY A 514 4.60 20.96 -36.61
N SER A 515 4.96 20.20 -37.65
CA SER A 515 4.41 20.38 -39.00
C SER A 515 2.87 20.18 -39.02
N PHE A 516 2.35 19.21 -38.26
CA PHE A 516 0.91 19.01 -38.09
C PHE A 516 0.22 20.20 -37.41
N LEU A 517 0.81 20.76 -36.35
CA LEU A 517 0.28 21.95 -35.69
C LEU A 517 0.30 23.17 -36.63
N ASP A 518 1.39 23.38 -37.35
CA ASP A 518 1.48 24.45 -38.34
C ASP A 518 0.40 24.30 -39.43
N PHE A 519 0.10 23.06 -39.85
CA PHE A 519 -0.98 22.77 -40.78
C PHE A 519 -2.35 23.19 -40.22
N ILE A 520 -2.71 22.78 -38.99
CA ILE A 520 -3.97 23.20 -38.33
C ILE A 520 -4.05 24.72 -38.25
N LYS A 521 -2.96 25.37 -37.84
CA LYS A 521 -2.90 26.83 -37.73
C LYS A 521 -3.06 27.53 -39.07
N SER A 522 -2.53 26.95 -40.16
CA SER A 522 -2.68 27.50 -41.51
C SER A 522 -4.11 27.35 -42.04
N ARG A 523 -4.79 26.24 -41.72
CA ARG A 523 -6.12 25.92 -42.26
C ARG A 523 -7.27 26.57 -41.50
N PHE A 524 -7.16 26.66 -40.18
CA PHE A 524 -8.21 27.13 -39.27
C PHE A 524 -7.85 28.41 -38.51
N GLY A 525 -6.62 28.92 -38.70
CA GLY A 525 -6.18 30.18 -38.11
C GLY A 525 -6.59 31.42 -38.93
N PRO A 526 -6.72 32.59 -38.28
CA PRO A 526 -6.62 32.83 -36.83
C PRO A 526 -7.83 32.26 -36.07
N PHE A 527 -7.57 31.60 -34.94
CA PHE A 527 -8.61 31.00 -34.12
C PHE A 527 -9.48 32.10 -33.48
N LYS A 528 -10.76 32.16 -33.85
CA LYS A 528 -11.72 33.09 -33.24
C LYS A 528 -12.33 32.53 -31.95
N ASP A 529 -12.40 31.21 -31.85
CA ASP A 529 -12.90 30.51 -30.67
C ASP A 529 -11.77 30.27 -29.66
N ARG A 530 -12.05 30.65 -28.41
CA ARG A 530 -11.12 30.54 -27.28
C ARG A 530 -10.84 29.08 -26.91
N GLU A 531 -11.79 28.17 -27.11
CA GLU A 531 -11.64 26.75 -26.84
C GLU A 531 -10.66 26.09 -27.81
N ILE A 532 -10.74 26.45 -29.09
CA ILE A 532 -9.84 25.96 -30.15
C ILE A 532 -8.42 26.48 -29.90
N GLU A 533 -8.29 27.79 -29.61
CA GLU A 533 -6.99 28.38 -29.30
C GLU A 533 -6.34 27.70 -28.08
N GLN A 534 -7.13 27.37 -27.05
CA GLN A 534 -6.62 26.63 -25.89
C GLN A 534 -6.23 25.19 -26.22
N ALA A 535 -7.02 24.47 -27.03
CA ALA A 535 -6.70 23.10 -27.44
C ALA A 535 -5.39 23.06 -28.26
N TYR A 536 -5.24 24.00 -29.18
CA TYR A 536 -4.01 24.18 -29.96
C TYR A 536 -2.81 24.45 -29.03
N ARG A 537 -2.90 25.46 -28.16
CA ARG A 537 -1.82 25.84 -27.24
C ARG A 537 -1.45 24.69 -26.29
N ARG A 538 -2.41 23.88 -25.83
CA ARG A 538 -2.12 22.70 -24.99
C ARG A 538 -1.29 21.66 -25.76
N THR A 539 -1.70 21.37 -26.98
CA THR A 539 -1.02 20.39 -27.84
C THR A 539 0.38 20.86 -28.21
N ASP A 540 0.54 22.13 -28.58
CA ASP A 540 1.83 22.77 -28.83
C ASP A 540 2.76 22.71 -27.60
N ASN A 541 2.22 22.99 -26.41
CA ASN A 541 2.97 22.84 -25.17
C ASN A 541 3.39 21.39 -24.88
N ALA A 542 2.56 20.40 -25.26
CA ALA A 542 2.87 18.98 -25.10
C ALA A 542 4.00 18.53 -26.05
N VAL A 543 3.99 18.98 -27.31
CA VAL A 543 5.10 18.77 -28.26
C VAL A 543 6.39 19.39 -27.73
N ASN A 544 6.34 20.66 -27.32
CA ASN A 544 7.48 21.35 -26.73
C ASN A 544 8.00 20.67 -25.45
N ALA A 545 7.13 19.97 -24.70
CA ALA A 545 7.54 19.21 -23.52
C ALA A 545 8.39 17.98 -23.86
N LEU A 546 8.13 17.33 -25.01
CA LEU A 546 8.97 16.25 -25.52
C LEU A 546 10.33 16.78 -25.96
N GLU A 547 10.39 17.94 -26.62
CA GLU A 547 11.66 18.55 -27.03
C GLU A 547 12.53 18.91 -25.82
N ARG A 548 11.95 19.51 -24.78
CA ARG A 548 12.65 19.78 -23.52
C ARG A 548 13.20 18.50 -22.87
N LEU A 549 12.48 17.38 -23.00
CA LEU A 549 12.94 16.08 -22.53
C LEU A 549 14.14 15.60 -23.35
N ALA A 550 14.12 15.72 -24.68
CA ALA A 550 15.26 15.42 -25.54
C ALA A 550 16.48 16.29 -25.19
N ASP A 551 16.29 17.59 -24.98
CA ASP A 551 17.38 18.49 -24.62
C ASP A 551 18.02 18.16 -23.27
N THR A 552 17.25 17.59 -22.33
CA THR A 552 17.79 17.08 -21.06
C THR A 552 18.79 15.93 -21.30
N PHE A 553 18.61 15.13 -22.35
CA PHE A 553 19.45 13.98 -22.68
C PHE A 553 20.49 14.27 -23.76
N ALA A 554 20.35 15.36 -24.51
CA ALA A 554 21.26 15.76 -25.59
C ALA A 554 22.74 15.80 -25.17
N PRO A 555 23.11 16.29 -23.96
CA PRO A 555 24.51 16.26 -23.52
C PRO A 555 25.11 14.84 -23.45
N LEU A 556 24.29 13.83 -23.14
CA LEU A 556 24.72 12.42 -23.05
C LEU A 556 24.80 11.73 -24.43
N ALA A 557 24.02 12.23 -25.39
CA ALA A 557 23.88 11.67 -26.74
C ALA A 557 25.06 11.98 -27.68
N SER A 558 25.80 13.06 -27.44
CA SER A 558 26.81 13.54 -28.38
C SER A 558 28.09 12.70 -28.34
N ARG A 559 28.23 11.73 -29.26
CA ARG A 559 29.49 10.99 -29.48
C ARG A 559 30.61 11.88 -30.07
N SER A 560 30.24 13.03 -30.65
CA SER A 560 31.12 13.96 -31.37
C SER A 560 32.16 14.67 -30.50
N PHE A 561 31.93 14.80 -29.19
CA PHE A 561 32.87 15.47 -28.29
C PHE A 561 34.08 14.59 -27.90
N ARG A 562 34.03 13.28 -28.15
CA ARG A 562 35.07 12.30 -27.71
C ARG A 562 36.46 12.47 -28.34
N ARG A 563 36.65 13.35 -29.34
CA ARG A 563 37.91 13.44 -30.11
C ARG A 563 38.66 14.76 -30.01
N ARG A 564 38.16 15.79 -29.35
CA ARG A 564 38.91 17.04 -29.14
C ARG A 564 39.23 17.20 -27.66
N LYS A 565 40.52 17.21 -27.29
CA LYS A 565 40.99 17.64 -25.97
C LYS A 565 40.73 19.15 -25.81
N ARG A 566 39.47 19.52 -25.62
CA ARG A 566 39.06 20.91 -25.37
C ARG A 566 39.39 21.28 -23.92
N GLN A 567 39.58 22.56 -23.69
CA GLN A 567 39.90 23.13 -22.39
C GLN A 567 38.79 24.09 -22.03
N SER A 568 38.54 24.22 -20.74
CA SER A 568 37.69 25.27 -20.19
C SER A 568 38.38 25.94 -19.03
N VAL A 569 38.15 27.23 -18.87
CA VAL A 569 38.50 27.97 -17.65
C VAL A 569 37.28 27.91 -16.74
N LEU A 570 37.40 27.17 -15.64
CA LEU A 570 36.27 26.76 -14.80
C LEU A 570 35.49 27.96 -14.24
N GLU A 571 36.19 28.96 -13.71
CA GLU A 571 35.61 30.16 -13.11
C GLU A 571 34.98 31.09 -14.15
N THR A 572 35.53 31.13 -15.36
CA THR A 572 34.92 31.84 -16.50
C THR A 572 33.61 31.16 -16.90
N GLN A 573 33.60 29.83 -17.02
CA GLN A 573 32.38 29.07 -17.35
C GLN A 573 31.29 29.23 -16.28
N ILE A 574 31.66 29.19 -14.99
CA ILE A 574 30.73 29.45 -13.89
C ILE A 574 30.11 30.85 -14.03
N ARG A 575 30.92 31.87 -14.33
CA ARG A 575 30.44 33.26 -14.52
C ARG A 575 29.52 33.39 -15.73
N GLU A 576 29.84 32.76 -16.84
CA GLU A 576 28.99 32.72 -18.03
C GLU A 576 27.63 32.07 -17.72
N CYS A 577 27.63 30.90 -17.07
CA CYS A 577 26.40 30.23 -16.63
C CYS A 577 25.55 31.10 -15.69
N LEU A 578 26.18 31.82 -14.76
CA LEU A 578 25.48 32.75 -13.86
C LEU A 578 24.90 33.94 -14.63
N SER A 579 25.59 34.45 -15.66
CA SER A 579 25.10 35.56 -16.49
C SER A 579 23.86 35.18 -17.30
N LEU A 580 23.78 33.93 -17.79
CA LEU A 580 22.60 33.40 -18.48
C LEU A 580 21.36 33.37 -17.57
N LEU A 581 21.54 33.30 -16.26
CA LEU A 581 20.47 33.20 -15.26
C LEU A 581 20.33 34.49 -14.43
N GLU A 582 20.89 35.61 -14.89
CA GLU A 582 20.95 36.86 -14.11
C GLU A 582 19.56 37.37 -13.69
N ALA A 583 18.57 37.30 -14.58
CA ALA A 583 17.21 37.71 -14.29
C ALA A 583 16.56 36.88 -13.16
N GLU A 584 16.82 35.58 -13.13
CA GLU A 584 16.29 34.66 -12.12
C GLU A 584 17.02 34.82 -10.78
N ILE A 585 18.35 35.03 -10.82
CA ILE A 585 19.18 35.31 -9.64
C ILE A 585 18.70 36.61 -8.96
N LYS A 586 18.46 37.67 -9.75
CA LYS A 586 17.95 38.95 -9.25
C LYS A 586 16.54 38.82 -8.69
N SER A 587 15.61 38.18 -9.40
CA SER A 587 14.23 38.04 -8.94
C SER A 587 14.12 37.23 -7.64
N LYS A 588 14.98 36.22 -7.47
CA LYS A 588 15.04 35.37 -6.27
C LYS A 588 15.94 35.93 -5.17
N LYS A 589 16.59 37.09 -5.38
CA LYS A 589 17.50 37.77 -4.44
C LYS A 589 18.66 36.88 -3.96
N VAL A 590 19.28 36.14 -4.87
CA VAL A 590 20.37 35.20 -4.53
C VAL A 590 21.73 35.87 -4.67
N LYS A 591 22.55 35.83 -3.62
CA LYS A 591 23.95 36.29 -3.65
C LYS A 591 24.85 35.17 -4.13
N CYS A 592 25.48 35.34 -5.29
CA CYS A 592 26.39 34.36 -5.87
C CYS A 592 27.86 34.72 -5.57
N THR A 593 28.66 33.74 -5.14
CA THR A 593 30.10 33.92 -4.87
C THR A 593 30.91 32.90 -5.68
N VAL A 594 31.83 33.40 -6.50
CA VAL A 594 32.72 32.59 -7.35
C VAL A 594 34.17 32.97 -7.02
N PRO A 595 35.11 32.01 -6.92
CA PRO A 595 36.52 32.32 -6.75
C PRO A 595 37.09 33.15 -7.91
N ILE A 596 38.12 33.97 -7.62
CA ILE A 596 38.73 34.92 -8.58
C ILE A 596 39.86 34.25 -9.41
N SER A 597 40.15 32.97 -9.18
CA SER A 597 41.18 32.22 -9.91
C SER A 597 40.79 31.89 -11.36
N GLU A 598 41.75 31.42 -12.15
CA GLU A 598 41.53 30.89 -13.51
C GLU A 598 42.12 29.48 -13.62
N THR A 599 41.28 28.49 -13.34
CA THR A 599 41.62 27.08 -13.32
C THR A 599 41.29 26.43 -14.67
N ILE A 600 42.32 25.90 -15.35
CA ILE A 600 42.14 25.20 -16.63
C ILE A 600 41.85 23.71 -16.40
N VAL A 601 40.69 23.26 -16.86
CA VAL A 601 40.27 21.84 -16.82
C VAL A 601 40.20 21.25 -18.22
N ALA A 602 40.51 19.95 -18.34
CA ALA A 602 40.48 19.22 -19.61
C ALA A 602 39.07 18.69 -19.92
N VAL A 603 38.10 19.60 -20.07
CA VAL A 603 36.68 19.33 -20.28
C VAL A 603 36.18 20.16 -21.46
N ASP A 604 35.19 19.67 -22.21
CA ASP A 604 34.54 20.47 -23.25
C ASP A 604 33.64 21.56 -22.64
N PRO A 605 33.69 22.81 -23.14
CA PRO A 605 32.87 23.91 -22.61
C PRO A 605 31.37 23.59 -22.54
N GLY A 606 30.80 22.94 -23.55
CA GLY A 606 29.36 22.64 -23.57
C GLY A 606 28.96 21.56 -22.57
N GLU A 607 29.84 20.58 -22.32
CA GLU A 607 29.62 19.56 -21.28
C GLU A 607 29.82 20.15 -19.87
N LEU A 608 30.76 21.08 -19.72
CA LEU A 608 30.97 21.81 -18.48
C LEU A 608 29.77 22.72 -18.17
N ASP A 609 29.23 23.43 -19.17
CA ASP A 609 27.99 24.20 -19.06
C ASP A 609 26.84 23.33 -18.58
N ALA A 610 26.66 22.15 -19.19
CA ALA A 610 25.60 21.22 -18.79
C ALA A 610 25.73 20.78 -17.31
N ILE A 611 26.95 20.52 -16.82
CA ILE A 611 27.18 20.19 -15.40
C ILE A 611 26.82 21.40 -14.51
N ILE A 612 27.35 22.57 -14.83
CA ILE A 612 27.21 23.78 -14.00
C ILE A 612 25.75 24.27 -13.97
N LEU A 613 25.09 24.36 -15.12
CA LEU A 613 23.70 24.81 -15.23
C LEU A 613 22.75 23.88 -14.47
N ASN A 614 22.96 22.56 -14.50
CA ASN A 614 22.17 21.62 -13.70
C ASN A 614 22.31 21.88 -12.20
N LEU A 615 23.51 22.21 -11.71
CA LEU A 615 23.72 22.52 -10.30
C LEU A 615 23.14 23.89 -9.91
N ILE A 616 23.34 24.92 -10.74
CA ILE A 616 22.83 26.28 -10.47
C ILE A 616 21.30 26.28 -10.49
N THR A 617 20.66 25.73 -11.52
CA THR A 617 19.20 25.73 -11.65
C THR A 617 18.54 24.94 -10.52
N ASN A 618 19.13 23.83 -10.08
CA ASN A 618 18.67 23.10 -8.90
C ASN A 618 18.78 23.95 -7.63
N ALA A 619 19.91 24.61 -7.41
CA ALA A 619 20.10 25.49 -6.24
C ALA A 619 19.10 26.66 -6.24
N LEU A 620 18.94 27.36 -7.37
CA LEU A 620 18.00 28.48 -7.51
C LEU A 620 16.54 28.04 -7.31
N TYR A 621 16.17 26.84 -7.75
CA TYR A 621 14.83 26.30 -7.51
C TYR A 621 14.62 26.07 -6.01
N TRP A 622 15.49 25.28 -5.38
CA TRP A 622 15.31 24.88 -3.99
C TRP A 622 15.43 26.02 -2.99
N MET A 623 16.29 27.00 -3.23
CA MET A 623 16.34 28.22 -2.40
C MET A 623 15.03 29.02 -2.47
N ALA A 624 14.34 29.02 -3.62
CA ALA A 624 13.08 29.74 -3.79
C ALA A 624 11.94 29.16 -2.93
N GLU A 625 11.95 27.85 -2.70
CA GLU A 625 10.97 27.12 -1.87
C GLU A 625 11.18 27.32 -0.35
N THR A 626 12.24 28.01 0.05
CA THR A 626 12.51 28.32 1.47
C THR A 626 12.12 29.75 1.83
N SER A 627 11.65 29.93 3.08
CA SER A 627 11.36 31.25 3.67
C SER A 627 12.59 32.04 4.09
N LYS A 628 13.80 31.53 3.84
CA LYS A 628 15.06 32.20 4.21
C LYS A 628 15.24 33.48 3.38
N GLU A 629 15.47 34.61 4.06
CA GLU A 629 15.72 35.90 3.41
C GLU A 629 17.13 36.01 2.82
N ASN A 630 18.12 35.36 3.45
CA ASN A 630 19.52 35.37 3.00
C ASN A 630 19.83 34.14 2.13
N ARG A 631 19.61 34.28 0.82
CA ARG A 631 19.87 33.23 -0.18
C ARG A 631 21.28 33.37 -0.74
N GLU A 632 22.14 32.36 -0.56
CA GLU A 632 23.52 32.37 -1.05
C GLU A 632 23.80 31.13 -1.92
N LEU A 633 24.51 31.33 -3.02
CA LEU A 633 25.09 30.28 -3.85
C LEU A 633 26.61 30.48 -3.91
N VAL A 634 27.38 29.55 -3.36
CA VAL A 634 28.83 29.69 -3.18
C VAL A 634 29.56 28.56 -3.86
N PHE A 635 30.50 28.92 -4.73
CA PHE A 635 31.44 27.99 -5.36
C PHE A 635 32.77 27.98 -4.60
N HIS A 636 33.32 26.79 -4.36
CA HIS A 636 34.64 26.62 -3.75
C HIS A 636 35.45 25.59 -4.54
N LEU A 637 36.65 25.97 -4.98
CA LEU A 637 37.55 25.12 -5.74
C LEU A 637 38.72 24.65 -4.87
N THR A 638 39.00 23.34 -4.87
CA THR A 638 40.07 22.71 -4.08
C THR A 638 40.87 21.72 -4.94
N PRO A 639 42.20 21.90 -5.13
CA PRO A 639 43.03 20.89 -5.76
C PRO A 639 43.00 19.58 -4.97
N ILE A 640 42.92 18.45 -5.68
CA ILE A 640 42.95 17.10 -5.09
C ILE A 640 43.90 16.20 -5.89
N SER A 641 44.13 14.96 -5.39
CA SER A 641 44.95 13.95 -6.09
C SER A 641 46.34 14.47 -6.47
N GLU A 642 47.05 15.04 -5.49
CA GLU A 642 48.39 15.64 -5.68
C GLU A 642 48.42 16.73 -6.77
N GLY A 643 47.31 17.46 -6.93
CA GLY A 643 47.20 18.57 -7.90
C GLY A 643 46.93 18.11 -9.34
N SER A 644 46.58 16.83 -9.56
CA SER A 644 46.19 16.34 -10.89
C SER A 644 44.71 16.57 -11.23
N ARG A 645 43.87 16.91 -10.23
CA ARG A 645 42.44 17.16 -10.41
C ARG A 645 41.98 18.34 -9.56
N MET A 646 40.91 19.00 -10.00
CA MET A 646 40.24 20.07 -9.25
C MET A 646 38.89 19.57 -8.75
N ARG A 647 38.64 19.67 -7.44
CA ARG A 647 37.32 19.47 -6.84
C ARG A 647 36.58 20.78 -6.72
N VAL A 648 35.39 20.83 -7.28
CA VAL A 648 34.48 21.98 -7.27
C VAL A 648 33.34 21.66 -6.32
N TRP A 649 33.15 22.51 -5.33
CA TRP A 649 32.00 22.49 -4.43
C TRP A 649 31.00 23.58 -4.83
N VAL A 650 29.71 23.23 -4.76
CA VAL A 650 28.58 24.13 -4.95
C VAL A 650 27.72 24.04 -3.69
N HIS A 651 27.67 25.14 -2.95
CA HIS A 651 26.92 25.25 -1.70
C HIS A 651 25.76 26.22 -1.88
N ASP A 652 24.56 25.80 -1.47
CA ASP A 652 23.39 26.67 -1.41
C ASP A 652 22.82 26.77 0.01
N THR A 653 21.94 27.74 0.22
CA THR A 653 21.19 27.93 1.47
C THR A 653 19.76 27.40 1.41
N GLY A 654 19.45 26.47 0.50
CA GLY A 654 18.14 25.83 0.36
C GLY A 654 17.76 24.89 1.53
N PRO A 655 16.86 23.92 1.31
CA PRO A 655 16.41 22.99 2.34
C PRO A 655 17.43 21.89 2.66
N GLY A 656 18.44 21.70 1.80
CA GLY A 656 19.41 20.62 1.95
C GLY A 656 18.99 19.32 1.31
N ILE A 657 19.75 18.28 1.62
CA ILE A 657 19.51 16.89 1.19
C ILE A 657 19.30 16.09 2.47
N ASP A 658 18.32 15.18 2.49
CA ASP A 658 18.07 14.33 3.67
C ASP A 658 19.18 13.31 3.87
N LEU A 659 19.40 12.92 5.14
CA LEU A 659 20.37 11.91 5.53
C LEU A 659 20.08 10.57 4.81
N GLY A 660 21.08 10.02 4.12
CA GLY A 660 20.98 8.75 3.38
C GLY A 660 20.51 8.89 1.93
N ASP A 661 20.18 10.09 1.46
CA ASP A 661 19.87 10.37 0.05
C ASP A 661 21.07 10.91 -0.73
N GLU A 662 22.23 11.14 -0.11
CA GLU A 662 23.42 11.76 -0.71
C GLU A 662 23.94 10.99 -1.95
N LYS A 663 23.76 9.67 -1.98
CA LYS A 663 24.07 8.85 -3.17
C LYS A 663 22.88 8.72 -4.12
N LYS A 664 21.66 8.77 -3.60
CA LYS A 664 20.43 8.53 -4.37
C LYS A 664 20.03 9.73 -5.23
N VAL A 665 20.38 10.95 -4.81
CA VAL A 665 20.09 12.18 -5.58
C VAL A 665 20.68 12.19 -6.99
N PHE A 666 21.68 11.34 -7.27
CA PHE A 666 22.28 11.18 -8.60
C PHE A 666 21.60 10.08 -9.44
N TRP A 667 20.72 9.27 -8.85
CA TRP A 667 20.07 8.18 -9.57
C TRP A 667 19.02 8.69 -10.56
N PRO A 668 18.92 8.08 -11.76
CA PRO A 668 17.89 8.43 -12.74
C PRO A 668 16.48 8.42 -12.13
N GLY A 669 15.72 9.48 -12.37
CA GLY A 669 14.32 9.61 -11.95
C GLY A 669 14.13 10.06 -10.50
N VAL A 670 15.20 10.29 -9.74
CA VAL A 670 15.10 10.78 -8.35
C VAL A 670 14.92 12.30 -8.36
N THR A 671 13.77 12.75 -7.87
CA THR A 671 13.45 14.18 -7.76
C THR A 671 12.40 14.43 -6.70
N ARG A 672 12.51 15.58 -6.04
CA ARG A 672 11.46 16.14 -5.16
C ARG A 672 10.78 17.37 -5.78
N LYS A 673 11.28 17.86 -6.92
CA LYS A 673 10.74 19.02 -7.64
C LYS A 673 9.42 18.63 -8.31
N PRO A 674 8.29 19.30 -8.04
CA PRO A 674 7.02 19.04 -8.72
C PRO A 674 7.15 19.15 -10.23
N GLY A 675 6.71 18.13 -10.97
CA GLY A 675 6.84 18.06 -12.43
C GLY A 675 8.29 17.91 -12.95
N GLY A 676 9.28 17.79 -12.07
CA GLY A 676 10.66 17.52 -12.45
C GLY A 676 10.84 16.08 -12.93
N ILE A 677 11.76 15.86 -13.86
CA ILE A 677 12.05 14.53 -14.42
C ILE A 677 13.06 13.75 -13.55
N GLY A 678 13.85 14.44 -12.72
CA GLY A 678 14.87 13.80 -11.87
C GLY A 678 16.08 13.29 -12.63
N MET A 679 16.44 13.98 -13.72
CA MET A 679 17.54 13.57 -14.60
C MET A 679 18.74 14.53 -14.57
N GLY A 680 18.58 15.78 -14.11
CA GLY A 680 19.65 16.78 -14.18
C GLY A 680 20.93 16.39 -13.42
N LEU A 681 20.80 15.90 -12.18
CA LEU A 681 21.94 15.43 -11.40
C LEU A 681 22.54 14.12 -11.93
N THR A 682 21.72 13.26 -12.53
CA THR A 682 22.21 12.05 -13.21
C THR A 682 23.04 12.42 -14.43
N VAL A 683 22.55 13.32 -15.28
CA VAL A 683 23.28 13.82 -16.47
C VAL A 683 24.61 14.43 -16.05
N ALA A 684 24.61 15.31 -15.05
CA ALA A 684 25.83 15.92 -14.53
C ALA A 684 26.81 14.87 -13.95
N SER A 685 26.31 13.86 -13.23
CA SER A 685 27.15 12.78 -12.67
C SER A 685 27.79 11.93 -13.76
N GLU A 686 27.05 11.58 -14.81
CA GLU A 686 27.55 10.81 -15.94
C GLU A 686 28.57 11.59 -16.77
N LEU A 687 28.32 12.88 -17.02
CA LEU A 687 29.30 13.75 -17.69
C LEU A 687 30.60 13.84 -16.89
N VAL A 688 30.52 14.01 -15.57
CA VAL A 688 31.71 14.00 -14.69
C VAL A 688 32.44 12.65 -14.75
N ALA A 689 31.70 11.54 -14.78
CA ALA A 689 32.26 10.18 -14.87
C ALA A 689 33.01 9.93 -16.19
N ILE A 690 32.56 10.50 -17.31
CA ILE A 690 33.25 10.43 -18.62
C ILE A 690 34.68 10.99 -18.51
N TYR A 691 34.90 12.01 -17.67
CA TYR A 691 36.22 12.59 -17.38
C TYR A 691 36.97 11.89 -16.22
N GLY A 692 36.54 10.68 -15.86
CA GLY A 692 37.10 9.89 -14.77
C GLY A 692 36.89 10.52 -13.38
N GLY A 693 35.93 11.43 -13.26
CA GLY A 693 35.60 12.10 -12.01
C GLY A 693 34.46 11.47 -11.25
N ARG A 694 34.17 12.00 -10.06
CA ARG A 694 33.03 11.58 -9.25
C ARG A 694 32.24 12.79 -8.78
N MET A 695 30.91 12.68 -8.83
CA MET A 695 30.01 13.62 -8.16
C MET A 695 29.59 13.06 -6.79
N THR A 696 29.49 13.93 -5.80
CA THR A 696 29.18 13.61 -4.40
C THR A 696 28.30 14.70 -3.81
N ALA A 697 27.50 14.34 -2.81
CA ALA A 697 26.70 15.27 -2.03
C ALA A 697 27.05 15.13 -0.55
N LYS A 698 26.85 16.20 0.21
CA LYS A 698 27.15 16.26 1.65
C LYS A 698 25.90 16.58 2.46
N HIS A 699 25.69 15.79 3.52
CA HIS A 699 24.73 16.08 4.59
C HIS A 699 25.47 16.13 5.95
N PRO A 700 25.15 17.10 6.84
CA PRO A 700 24.44 18.34 6.51
C PRO A 700 25.29 19.20 5.56
N GLY A 701 24.65 19.99 4.71
CA GLY A 701 25.38 20.90 3.80
C GLY A 701 26.03 22.06 4.55
N THR A 702 27.15 22.55 4.02
CA THR A 702 28.04 23.49 4.71
C THR A 702 27.38 24.84 5.02
N LYS A 703 26.41 25.27 4.22
CA LYS A 703 25.67 26.53 4.39
C LYS A 703 24.27 26.34 4.98
N GLY A 704 23.96 25.15 5.51
CA GLY A 704 22.63 24.79 5.99
C GLY A 704 21.60 24.55 4.88
N GLY A 705 22.02 24.54 3.61
CA GLY A 705 21.27 24.03 2.46
C GLY A 705 21.98 22.82 1.84
N ALA A 706 21.92 22.62 0.52
CA ALA A 706 22.59 21.50 -0.11
C ALA A 706 24.07 21.80 -0.42
N SER A 707 24.87 20.75 -0.58
CA SER A 707 26.29 20.87 -0.91
C SER A 707 26.69 19.72 -1.83
N PHE A 708 26.94 20.07 -3.09
CA PHE A 708 27.38 19.14 -4.12
C PHE A 708 28.85 19.35 -4.41
N ALA A 709 29.58 18.29 -4.71
CA ALA A 709 30.95 18.36 -5.18
C ALA A 709 31.17 17.44 -6.37
N PHE A 710 31.91 17.91 -7.36
CA PHE A 710 32.40 17.11 -8.46
C PHE A 710 33.89 17.37 -8.68
N ASP A 711 34.59 16.41 -9.29
CA ASP A 711 36.01 16.56 -9.59
C ASP A 711 36.31 16.38 -11.08
N LEU A 712 37.18 17.25 -11.60
CA LEU A 712 37.56 17.32 -13.00
C LEU A 712 39.08 17.22 -13.15
N PRO A 713 39.60 16.63 -14.25
CA PRO A 713 41.03 16.59 -14.51
C PRO A 713 41.57 18.00 -14.78
N LEU A 714 42.61 18.37 -14.04
CA LEU A 714 43.38 19.58 -14.35
C LEU A 714 44.18 19.34 -15.61
N ARG A 715 44.33 20.38 -16.42
CA ARG A 715 45.31 20.35 -17.50
C ARG A 715 46.63 20.89 -16.96
N LYS A 716 47.67 20.06 -17.04
CA LYS A 716 49.05 20.50 -16.82
C LYS A 716 49.49 21.50 -17.88
#